data_AF-A0A1I6LJB0-F1
#
_entry.id   AF-A0A1I6LJB0-F1
#
_cell.length_a   1.000
_cell.length_b   1.000
_cell.length_c   1.000
_cell.angle_alpha   90.00
_cell.angle_beta   90.00
_cell.angle_gamma   90.00
#
_symmetry.space_group_name_H-M   'P 1'
#
loop_
_entity.id
_entity.type
_entity.pdbx_description
1 polymer ?
#
loop_
_entity_poly.entity_id
_entity_poly.type
_entity_poly.pdbx_seq_one_letter_code
_entity_poly.pdbx_strand_id
1 'polypeptide(L)'
;MASPAFVILPSSHATAHDVFPASSALESLLRETVKGEVRFDEGSRALYATDASNYRHIPIGLVIPRDEADVIATVAACRQFGAPLLSRGGGTSLAGQCTNAAVIMDFSKYMNTMGPVDPVTRTVEVQPGIVLDRVRESAEKFALTFAPDPATHSRCTLGGMIGNNSCGVHALMGGKTVDNIASLDLLLYDGTRLRVGATSEEELERLIAGGGRVGEIYAGLKELRDQHAEQVRAQFPRIARRVSGFNLDELLPEAGFNVARALVGSEGTCAVILSATLQLTQSPQFRTLVGVAFVDIFVAADYVPELLKYPLIGLEGMDGLLLDSLRKKQKSLEDLKLLPDGEGFLLAEFGGDSQEESDAKAHQLAEALKGIAEARVYTTAQAARVWHIRESGLGATAFVPGKKRTGWEGWEDSAVAPEKLGAYLREIYALMEEFGYSCPMYGHFGQGCVHMRHDFDLETEQGILDFRMFMDRAADIVLKHGGSLSGEHGDGQARGALLPKMYSPELMDAFRRFKRLWDPANKMNPGKLIDAHEPHADLRLGVDYNPWQPETHFAFESDHGSFARAALRCVGVGACRKVDAGTMCPSFMATGEELHSTRGRAHMLWELMQGEVLPNKWKNESVKEALDLCLSCKACKSECPVSVDMATYKSEFLAHYYEQGHRPLFHYAFARIDRWAHMASFVPWLVNALSKAPVVSGLMKKLLHIAPERTMPKFDYAYTRRTRVPKDLSQPEVFLWADTFNNYMHPATMQAAEQVLNDAGFRATLPTQHLCCGRPLYDFGMLDVAKQYLLTVLDAMAPQLEAGTPIVVLEPSCATVFRDELLNLLPHDPRAKKLADNTFLLSEFLVKYAPEYKAPAIDRKIVVHGHCHHRATMSMKDEMTVLGSSGAEVELLDSGCCGMAGPFGFEADKYEVSQTLAERVLLPEVRRQKEALIVSDGFSCREQIAQNSERRGLHLAEILAGKKS
;
A
#
# COMPACT_ATOMS: atom_id res chain seq x y z
N MET A 1 10.54 -6.92 -42.35
CA MET A 1 10.89 -6.74 -40.92
C MET A 1 12.40 -6.71 -40.86
N ALA A 2 13.00 -5.53 -40.63
CA ALA A 2 14.43 -5.44 -40.35
C ALA A 2 14.68 -6.09 -38.97
N SER A 3 15.78 -6.82 -38.83
CA SER A 3 16.22 -7.40 -37.56
C SER A 3 16.28 -6.31 -36.48
N PRO A 4 15.93 -6.56 -35.20
CA PRO A 4 15.94 -5.51 -34.19
C PRO A 4 17.36 -4.97 -34.05
N ALA A 5 17.52 -3.65 -34.14
CA ALA A 5 18.80 -2.98 -33.93
C ALA A 5 19.27 -3.04 -32.46
N PHE A 6 18.45 -3.60 -31.57
CA PHE A 6 18.72 -3.73 -30.15
C PHE A 6 19.27 -5.11 -29.82
N VAL A 7 20.28 -5.14 -28.94
CA VAL A 7 20.81 -6.36 -28.36
C VAL A 7 20.25 -6.55 -26.95
N ILE A 8 20.12 -7.81 -26.52
CA ILE A 8 19.82 -8.13 -25.13
C ILE A 8 20.96 -7.62 -24.25
N LEU A 9 20.57 -6.89 -23.20
CA LEU A 9 21.49 -6.44 -22.16
C LEU A 9 21.35 -7.33 -20.93
N PRO A 10 22.38 -7.40 -20.07
CA PRO A 10 22.30 -8.14 -18.81
C PRO A 10 21.12 -7.67 -17.96
N SER A 11 20.40 -8.61 -17.35
CA SER A 11 19.41 -8.30 -16.31
C SER A 11 20.11 -8.01 -14.98
N SER A 12 19.34 -7.62 -13.96
CA SER A 12 19.88 -7.42 -12.60
C SER A 12 20.44 -8.69 -11.96
N HIS A 13 20.04 -9.88 -12.43
CA HIS A 13 20.52 -11.17 -11.92
C HIS A 13 21.95 -11.48 -12.39
N ALA A 14 22.35 -10.93 -13.55
CA ALA A 14 23.70 -11.04 -14.07
C ALA A 14 24.70 -10.06 -13.41
N THR A 15 24.21 -9.08 -12.64
CA THR A 15 25.00 -8.00 -12.03
C THR A 15 24.93 -7.99 -10.49
N ALA A 16 24.44 -9.08 -9.88
CA ALA A 16 24.20 -9.17 -8.43
C ALA A 16 25.41 -8.95 -7.50
N HIS A 17 26.62 -8.75 -8.06
CA HIS A 17 27.88 -8.59 -7.35
C HIS A 17 28.49 -7.20 -7.49
N ASP A 18 27.70 -6.12 -7.56
CA ASP A 18 28.22 -4.76 -7.48
C ASP A 18 28.86 -4.51 -6.09
N VAL A 19 30.15 -4.82 -6.00
CA VAL A 19 30.95 -4.68 -4.78
C VAL A 19 31.54 -3.28 -4.77
N PHE A 20 31.20 -2.49 -3.76
CA PHE A 20 31.95 -1.28 -3.43
C PHE A 20 33.10 -1.65 -2.48
N PRO A 21 34.37 -1.64 -2.92
CA PRO A 21 35.48 -2.23 -2.15
C PRO A 21 35.68 -1.60 -0.77
N ALA A 22 35.33 -0.32 -0.62
CA ALA A 22 35.46 0.41 0.65
C ALA A 22 34.20 0.35 1.53
N SER A 23 33.24 -0.55 1.24
CA SER A 23 31.94 -0.59 1.93
C SER A 23 32.05 -0.73 3.44
N SER A 24 32.89 -1.65 3.96
CA SER A 24 33.04 -1.84 5.42
C SER A 24 33.66 -0.64 6.14
N ALA A 25 34.62 0.05 5.49
CA ALA A 25 35.23 1.25 6.05
C ALA A 25 34.25 2.45 6.04
N LEU A 26 33.47 2.57 4.97
CA LEU A 26 32.40 3.56 4.86
C LEU A 26 31.31 3.31 5.91
N GLU A 27 30.85 2.06 6.08
CA GLU A 27 29.89 1.68 7.12
C GLU A 27 30.39 2.08 8.51
N SER A 28 31.64 1.77 8.82
CA SER A 28 32.24 2.08 10.13
C SER A 28 32.24 3.58 10.39
N LEU A 29 32.68 4.39 9.42
CA LEU A 29 32.67 5.86 9.55
C LEU A 29 31.25 6.40 9.70
N LEU A 30 30.29 5.89 8.93
CA LEU A 30 28.90 6.31 9.05
C LEU A 30 28.34 5.98 10.44
N ARG A 31 28.59 4.78 10.98
CA ARG A 31 28.15 4.41 12.34
C ARG A 31 28.75 5.30 13.44
N GLU A 32 29.96 5.82 13.22
CA GLU A 32 30.61 6.75 14.15
C GLU A 32 30.08 8.19 14.05
N THR A 33 29.63 8.62 12.88
CA THR A 33 29.34 10.04 12.58
C THR A 33 27.86 10.37 12.44
N VAL A 34 27.01 9.37 12.21
CA VAL A 34 25.56 9.52 12.02
C VAL A 34 24.81 9.01 13.26
N LYS A 35 23.86 9.80 13.76
CA LYS A 35 22.95 9.43 14.87
C LYS A 35 21.78 8.56 14.40
N GLY A 36 21.40 8.73 13.14
CA GLY A 36 20.42 7.92 12.43
C GLY A 36 20.85 6.47 12.26
N GLU A 37 20.04 5.71 11.54
CA GLU A 37 20.30 4.29 11.37
C GLU A 37 21.22 4.06 10.19
N VAL A 38 22.29 3.28 10.38
CA VAL A 38 23.22 2.86 9.33
C VAL A 38 23.07 1.36 9.14
N ARG A 39 22.71 0.93 7.93
CA ARG A 39 22.36 -0.46 7.63
C ARG A 39 23.03 -0.94 6.33
N PHE A 40 24.00 -1.84 6.46
CA PHE A 40 24.78 -2.41 5.36
C PHE A 40 24.63 -3.94 5.29
N ASP A 41 23.79 -4.50 6.15
CA ASP A 41 23.47 -5.93 6.15
C ASP A 41 22.70 -6.34 4.88
N GLU A 42 22.75 -7.63 4.56
CA GLU A 42 22.12 -8.22 3.38
C GLU A 42 20.60 -7.99 3.36
N GLY A 43 19.94 -8.07 4.51
CA GLY A 43 18.50 -7.86 4.64
C GLY A 43 18.08 -6.44 4.26
N SER A 44 18.78 -5.44 4.79
CA SER A 44 18.52 -4.04 4.49
C SER A 44 18.85 -3.71 3.02
N ARG A 45 19.93 -4.26 2.47
CA ARG A 45 20.29 -4.07 1.05
C ARG A 45 19.26 -4.70 0.12
N ALA A 46 18.82 -5.93 0.42
CA ALA A 46 17.75 -6.61 -0.30
C ALA A 46 16.46 -5.79 -0.27
N LEU A 47 16.03 -5.33 0.92
CA LEU A 47 14.79 -4.59 1.11
C LEU A 47 14.65 -3.31 0.24
N TYR A 48 15.77 -2.68 -0.10
CA TYR A 48 15.81 -1.43 -0.86
C TYR A 48 16.34 -1.57 -2.29
N ALA A 49 16.51 -2.80 -2.78
CA ALA A 49 17.03 -3.06 -4.13
C ALA A 49 16.03 -2.67 -5.25
N THR A 50 14.74 -2.62 -4.93
CA THR A 50 13.67 -2.23 -5.86
C THR A 50 12.90 -0.99 -5.38
N ASP A 51 12.29 -0.28 -6.30
CA ASP A 51 11.14 0.60 -6.07
C ASP A 51 9.89 -0.05 -6.70
N ALA A 52 8.92 0.74 -7.17
CA ALA A 52 7.73 0.21 -7.84
C ALA A 52 7.90 0.02 -9.36
N SER A 53 9.12 0.24 -9.88
CA SER A 53 9.47 0.03 -11.29
C SER A 53 9.91 -1.41 -11.58
N ASN A 54 10.21 -1.65 -12.86
CA ASN A 54 10.73 -2.92 -13.36
C ASN A 54 12.22 -3.13 -13.04
N TYR A 55 12.92 -2.18 -12.41
CA TYR A 55 14.39 -2.22 -12.25
C TYR A 55 14.80 -2.65 -10.85
N ARG A 56 15.97 -3.31 -10.77
CA ARG A 56 16.57 -3.73 -9.50
C ARG A 56 18.05 -3.43 -9.49
N HIS A 57 18.50 -2.72 -8.46
CA HIS A 57 19.91 -2.40 -8.21
C HIS A 57 20.23 -2.60 -6.73
N ILE A 58 21.23 -3.42 -6.40
CA ILE A 58 21.59 -3.71 -5.01
C ILE A 58 22.37 -2.52 -4.43
N PRO A 59 21.88 -1.84 -3.38
CA PRO A 59 22.57 -0.69 -2.82
C PRO A 59 23.87 -1.08 -2.12
N ILE A 60 24.78 -0.11 -2.00
CA ILE A 60 26.01 -0.23 -1.21
C ILE A 60 25.66 -0.41 0.27
N GLY A 61 24.70 0.38 0.74
CA GLY A 61 24.20 0.42 2.10
C GLY A 61 23.18 1.54 2.27
N LEU A 62 22.66 1.69 3.47
CA LEU A 62 21.57 2.63 3.77
C LEU A 62 21.87 3.50 4.97
N VAL A 63 21.38 4.73 4.90
CA VAL A 63 21.28 5.66 6.01
C VAL A 63 19.83 6.13 6.14
N ILE A 64 19.27 6.05 7.35
CA ILE A 64 17.97 6.64 7.70
C ILE A 64 18.26 7.82 8.63
N PRO A 65 18.47 9.04 8.08
CA PRO A 65 18.90 10.20 8.86
C PRO A 65 17.81 10.65 9.83
N ARG A 66 18.20 11.06 11.04
CA ARG A 66 17.28 11.68 12.02
C ARG A 66 17.13 13.17 11.83
N ASP A 67 18.19 13.83 11.39
CA ASP A 67 18.26 15.28 11.24
C ASP A 67 19.19 15.69 10.07
N GLU A 68 19.30 16.98 9.79
CA GLU A 68 20.16 17.52 8.73
C GLU A 68 21.65 17.21 8.96
N ALA A 69 22.09 17.09 10.22
CA ALA A 69 23.49 16.84 10.53
C ALA A 69 23.90 15.42 10.11
N ASP A 70 23.00 14.44 10.26
CA ASP A 70 23.18 13.10 9.74
C ASP A 70 23.32 13.09 8.20
N VAL A 71 22.54 13.91 7.49
CA VAL A 71 22.63 14.03 6.03
C VAL A 71 24.00 14.61 5.64
N ILE A 72 24.42 15.69 6.30
CA ILE A 72 25.72 16.32 6.04
C ILE A 72 26.88 15.35 6.32
N ALA A 73 26.83 14.62 7.43
CA ALA A 73 27.83 13.61 7.77
C ALA A 73 27.87 12.48 6.73
N THR A 74 26.70 12.02 6.28
CA THR A 74 26.59 10.98 5.25
C THR A 74 27.20 11.41 3.93
N VAL A 75 26.88 12.63 3.46
CA VAL A 75 27.48 13.17 2.22
C VAL A 75 28.99 13.32 2.36
N ALA A 76 29.48 13.82 3.51
CA ALA A 76 30.91 13.97 3.75
C ALA A 76 31.64 12.62 3.74
N ALA A 77 31.09 11.59 4.38
CA ALA A 77 31.63 10.24 4.39
C ALA A 77 31.63 9.61 2.99
N CYS A 78 30.50 9.71 2.26
CA CYS A 78 30.41 9.18 0.90
C CYS A 78 31.40 9.88 -0.04
N ARG A 79 31.57 11.20 0.07
CA ARG A 79 32.58 11.98 -0.66
C ARG A 79 34.00 11.50 -0.34
N GLN A 80 34.32 11.24 0.92
CA GLN A 80 35.63 10.75 1.34
C GLN A 80 36.01 9.42 0.67
N PHE A 81 35.02 8.53 0.49
CA PHE A 81 35.23 7.22 -0.13
C PHE A 81 34.90 7.18 -1.63
N GLY A 82 34.38 8.28 -2.21
CA GLY A 82 33.92 8.33 -3.61
C GLY A 82 32.66 7.50 -3.88
N ALA A 83 31.87 7.20 -2.85
CA ALA A 83 30.62 6.44 -2.96
C ALA A 83 29.50 7.32 -3.55
N PRO A 84 28.71 6.81 -4.52
CA PRO A 84 27.52 7.50 -4.99
C PRO A 84 26.40 7.49 -3.94
N LEU A 85 25.49 8.44 -4.06
CA LEU A 85 24.37 8.69 -3.17
C LEU A 85 23.04 8.66 -3.93
N LEU A 86 22.00 8.20 -3.25
CA LEU A 86 20.62 8.27 -3.73
C LEU A 86 19.72 8.77 -2.60
N SER A 87 19.01 9.88 -2.84
CA SER A 87 17.95 10.34 -1.95
C SER A 87 16.65 9.57 -2.23
N ARG A 88 16.03 9.00 -1.21
CA ARG A 88 14.81 8.20 -1.33
C ARG A 88 13.73 8.65 -0.35
N GLY A 89 12.51 8.78 -0.88
CA GLY A 89 11.28 9.02 -0.12
C GLY A 89 10.50 7.72 0.12
N GLY A 90 9.21 7.72 -0.23
CA GLY A 90 8.34 6.53 -0.07
C GLY A 90 8.68 5.32 -0.96
N GLY A 91 9.60 5.46 -1.92
CA GLY A 91 9.98 4.40 -2.86
C GLY A 91 8.81 3.93 -3.74
N THR A 92 7.94 4.87 -4.15
CA THR A 92 6.71 4.60 -4.92
C THR A 92 6.86 4.90 -6.41
N SER A 93 8.08 5.16 -6.89
CA SER A 93 8.30 5.53 -8.28
C SER A 93 8.21 4.33 -9.23
N LEU A 94 7.80 4.61 -10.47
CA LEU A 94 7.59 3.61 -11.54
C LEU A 94 8.68 3.64 -12.62
N ALA A 95 9.60 4.61 -12.61
CA ALA A 95 10.60 4.79 -13.67
C ALA A 95 12.04 4.39 -13.27
N GLY A 96 12.25 3.85 -12.07
CA GLY A 96 13.55 3.32 -11.64
C GLY A 96 14.52 4.35 -11.08
N GLN A 97 14.07 5.57 -10.77
CA GLN A 97 14.92 6.60 -10.18
C GLN A 97 15.16 6.42 -8.67
N CYS A 98 14.43 5.53 -8.00
CA CYS A 98 14.60 5.24 -6.57
C CYS A 98 15.46 3.99 -6.30
N THR A 99 16.16 3.45 -7.30
CA THR A 99 17.06 2.29 -7.17
C THR A 99 18.41 2.59 -7.80
N ASN A 100 19.50 2.25 -7.11
CA ASN A 100 20.86 2.42 -7.60
C ASN A 100 21.87 1.64 -6.76
N ALA A 101 23.04 1.31 -7.31
CA ALA A 101 24.21 0.82 -6.58
C ALA A 101 24.90 1.99 -5.83
N ALA A 102 24.21 2.53 -4.83
CA ALA A 102 24.60 3.72 -4.07
C ALA A 102 24.36 3.56 -2.57
N VAL A 103 24.85 4.51 -1.77
CA VAL A 103 24.36 4.69 -0.40
C VAL A 103 23.01 5.39 -0.48
N ILE A 104 21.95 4.69 -0.05
CA ILE A 104 20.58 5.23 -0.06
C ILE A 104 20.32 5.99 1.23
N MET A 105 19.82 7.22 1.12
CA MET A 105 19.29 8.00 2.24
C MET A 105 17.75 7.96 2.23
N ASP A 106 17.14 7.27 3.19
CA ASP A 106 15.67 7.22 3.33
C ASP A 106 15.18 8.27 4.35
N PHE A 107 14.53 9.32 3.85
CA PHE A 107 14.06 10.43 4.67
C PHE A 107 12.72 10.16 5.37
N SER A 108 12.00 9.10 4.98
CA SER A 108 10.57 8.94 5.30
C SER A 108 10.26 8.61 6.76
N LYS A 109 11.23 8.05 7.50
CA LYS A 109 11.02 7.59 8.89
C LYS A 109 11.13 8.70 9.93
N TYR A 110 12.14 9.56 9.84
CA TYR A 110 12.44 10.56 10.88
C TYR A 110 12.37 12.01 10.39
N MET A 111 12.85 12.32 9.18
CA MET A 111 12.86 13.68 8.63
C MET A 111 11.55 14.00 7.91
N ASN A 112 10.44 13.94 8.64
CA ASN A 112 9.08 14.02 8.09
C ASN A 112 8.17 15.06 8.78
N THR A 113 8.75 16.12 9.34
CA THR A 113 8.01 17.21 9.99
C THR A 113 7.79 18.43 9.08
N MET A 114 6.92 19.34 9.52
CA MET A 114 6.66 20.64 8.88
C MET A 114 6.57 21.76 9.92
N GLY A 115 6.86 22.98 9.48
CA GLY A 115 6.59 24.21 10.22
C GLY A 115 5.10 24.59 10.20
N PRO A 116 4.72 25.69 10.86
CA PRO A 116 3.36 26.21 10.80
C PRO A 116 3.02 26.69 9.37
N VAL A 117 1.76 26.53 8.97
CA VAL A 117 1.23 27.13 7.75
C VAL A 117 1.07 28.63 7.96
N ASP A 118 1.64 29.44 7.05
CA ASP A 118 1.40 30.87 6.98
C ASP A 118 0.25 31.15 6.00
N PRO A 119 -0.96 31.49 6.47
CA PRO A 119 -2.10 31.73 5.60
C PRO A 119 -2.02 33.06 4.83
N VAL A 120 -1.15 34.00 5.25
CA VAL A 120 -0.99 35.31 4.60
C VAL A 120 -0.10 35.17 3.37
N THR A 121 1.08 34.56 3.53
CA THR A 121 1.98 34.29 2.41
C THR A 121 1.61 33.01 1.66
N ARG A 122 0.70 32.21 2.23
CA ARG A 122 0.27 30.89 1.73
C ARG A 122 1.46 29.94 1.58
N THR A 123 2.34 29.92 2.57
CA THR A 123 3.55 29.09 2.53
C THR A 123 3.66 28.16 3.73
N VAL A 124 4.48 27.12 3.56
CA VAL A 124 4.84 26.20 4.64
C VAL A 124 6.23 25.62 4.36
N GLU A 125 7.09 25.57 5.37
CA GLU A 125 8.38 24.88 5.29
C GLU A 125 8.22 23.42 5.72
N VAL A 126 8.79 22.51 4.94
CA VAL A 126 8.66 21.06 5.12
C VAL A 126 9.99 20.33 4.99
N GLN A 127 10.13 19.23 5.73
CA GLN A 127 11.22 18.27 5.52
C GLN A 127 10.89 17.29 4.38
N PRO A 128 11.90 16.73 3.67
CA PRO A 128 11.70 15.94 2.46
C PRO A 128 10.94 14.62 2.67
N GLY A 129 10.95 14.07 3.89
CA GLY A 129 10.30 12.81 4.23
C GLY A 129 8.81 12.93 4.57
N ILE A 130 8.25 14.15 4.66
CA ILE A 130 6.83 14.32 5.03
C ILE A 130 5.90 13.79 3.94
N VAL A 131 4.86 13.08 4.35
CA VAL A 131 3.80 12.58 3.46
C VAL A 131 2.87 13.73 3.05
N LEU A 132 2.46 13.78 1.78
CA LEU A 132 1.65 14.86 1.22
C LEU A 132 0.37 15.14 2.02
N ASP A 133 -0.39 14.12 2.37
CA ASP A 133 -1.65 14.32 3.08
C ASP A 133 -1.50 15.02 4.43
N ARG A 134 -0.35 14.88 5.12
CA ARG A 134 -0.08 15.61 6.37
C ARG A 134 0.00 17.12 6.16
N VAL A 135 0.58 17.53 5.04
CA VAL A 135 0.64 18.93 4.64
C VAL A 135 -0.75 19.43 4.28
N ARG A 136 -1.51 18.67 3.48
CA ARG A 136 -2.88 19.04 3.08
C ARG A 136 -3.82 19.13 4.27
N GLU A 137 -3.84 18.13 5.15
CA GLU A 137 -4.62 18.13 6.41
C GLU A 137 -4.36 19.39 7.27
N SER A 138 -3.12 19.87 7.27
CA SER A 138 -2.74 21.09 8.01
C SER A 138 -3.14 22.37 7.28
N ALA A 139 -2.99 22.41 5.95
CA ALA A 139 -3.33 23.56 5.12
C ALA A 139 -4.85 23.78 4.97
N GLU A 140 -5.64 22.71 4.92
CA GLU A 140 -7.10 22.78 4.73
C GLU A 140 -7.81 23.52 5.88
N LYS A 141 -7.19 23.57 7.07
CA LYS A 141 -7.67 24.41 8.20
C LYS A 141 -7.76 25.90 7.87
N PHE A 142 -7.10 26.33 6.80
CA PHE A 142 -7.07 27.70 6.30
C PHE A 142 -7.68 27.83 4.90
N ALA A 143 -8.42 26.81 4.43
CA ALA A 143 -8.90 26.70 3.05
C ALA A 143 -7.76 26.79 2.01
N LEU A 144 -6.60 26.24 2.35
CA LEU A 144 -5.43 26.13 1.48
C LEU A 144 -5.09 24.67 1.23
N THR A 145 -4.37 24.40 0.15
CA THR A 145 -3.91 23.05 -0.17
C THR A 145 -2.63 23.07 -0.99
N PHE A 146 -1.90 21.95 -0.98
CA PHE A 146 -0.88 21.66 -1.98
C PHE A 146 -1.57 20.88 -3.10
N ALA A 147 -1.76 21.51 -4.26
CA ALA A 147 -2.67 21.00 -5.28
C ALA A 147 -2.20 19.71 -5.98
N PRO A 148 -0.93 19.51 -6.34
CA PRO A 148 -0.50 18.24 -6.90
C PRO A 148 -0.76 17.11 -5.90
N ASP A 149 -1.65 16.19 -6.26
CA ASP A 149 -2.02 15.03 -5.44
C ASP A 149 -1.99 13.73 -6.24
N PRO A 150 -0.80 13.10 -6.37
CA PRO A 150 -0.66 11.85 -7.10
C PRO A 150 -1.54 10.78 -6.48
N ALA A 151 -1.84 9.70 -7.21
CA ALA A 151 -2.54 8.53 -6.65
C ALA A 151 -1.83 7.93 -5.42
N THR A 152 -0.57 8.34 -5.17
CA THR A 152 0.24 7.98 -4.01
C THR A 152 0.20 8.94 -2.81
N HIS A 153 -0.63 9.99 -2.83
CA HIS A 153 -0.64 11.11 -1.87
C HIS A 153 -0.62 10.71 -0.38
N SER A 154 -1.26 9.60 0.00
CA SER A 154 -1.27 9.07 1.37
C SER A 154 0.04 8.40 1.84
N ARG A 155 1.06 8.29 0.98
CA ARG A 155 2.36 7.66 1.29
C ARG A 155 3.56 8.18 0.50
N CYS A 156 3.38 8.89 -0.62
CA CYS A 156 4.49 9.58 -1.28
C CYS A 156 4.95 10.75 -0.40
N THR A 157 6.24 11.07 -0.48
CA THR A 157 6.83 12.16 0.31
C THR A 157 7.09 13.38 -0.56
N LEU A 158 7.07 14.57 0.03
CA LEU A 158 7.29 15.82 -0.71
C LEU A 158 8.66 15.87 -1.40
N GLY A 159 9.71 15.33 -0.78
CA GLY A 159 11.03 15.21 -1.43
C GLY A 159 10.99 14.34 -2.70
N GLY A 160 10.22 13.25 -2.69
CA GLY A 160 10.01 12.42 -3.87
C GLY A 160 9.20 13.13 -4.96
N MET A 161 8.16 13.88 -4.57
CA MET A 161 7.37 14.68 -5.50
C MET A 161 8.20 15.77 -6.17
N ILE A 162 9.08 16.44 -5.41
CA ILE A 162 10.03 17.42 -5.95
C ILE A 162 11.01 16.73 -6.90
N GLY A 163 11.53 15.56 -6.53
CA GLY A 163 12.41 14.77 -7.38
C GLY A 163 11.77 14.41 -8.73
N ASN A 164 10.49 14.10 -8.76
CA ASN A 164 9.78 13.63 -9.96
C ASN A 164 8.99 14.72 -10.71
N ASN A 165 8.91 15.94 -10.18
CA ASN A 165 7.98 16.97 -10.64
C ASN A 165 6.52 16.45 -10.73
N SER A 166 6.08 15.74 -9.68
CA SER A 166 4.81 15.01 -9.69
C SER A 166 3.59 15.91 -9.85
N CYS A 167 2.50 15.32 -10.35
CA CYS A 167 1.21 15.98 -10.57
C CYS A 167 0.12 15.32 -9.70
N GLY A 168 -1.08 15.12 -10.25
CA GLY A 168 -2.23 14.58 -9.55
C GLY A 168 -3.55 15.05 -10.14
N VAL A 169 -4.67 14.65 -9.56
CA VAL A 169 -6.00 15.03 -10.06
C VAL A 169 -6.15 16.55 -10.07
N HIS A 170 -5.76 17.22 -8.99
CA HIS A 170 -5.94 18.66 -8.82
C HIS A 170 -4.78 19.50 -9.39
N ALA A 171 -3.86 18.87 -10.13
CA ALA A 171 -2.89 19.62 -10.92
C ALA A 171 -3.54 20.45 -12.04
N LEU A 172 -4.78 20.12 -12.42
CA LEU A 172 -5.59 20.97 -13.31
C LEU A 172 -5.92 22.33 -12.67
N MET A 173 -6.09 22.37 -11.35
CA MET A 173 -6.37 23.58 -10.57
C MET A 173 -5.09 24.34 -10.19
N GLY A 174 -4.06 23.63 -9.71
CA GLY A 174 -2.89 24.27 -9.08
C GLY A 174 -1.54 23.97 -9.74
N GLY A 175 -1.53 23.43 -10.95
CA GLY A 175 -0.29 23.11 -11.66
C GLY A 175 0.45 21.90 -11.10
N LYS A 176 1.69 21.71 -11.53
CA LYS A 176 2.57 20.59 -11.13
C LYS A 176 3.34 20.93 -9.86
N THR A 177 4.14 19.99 -9.36
CA THR A 177 5.02 20.27 -8.21
C THR A 177 5.91 21.49 -8.44
N VAL A 178 6.50 21.66 -9.62
CA VAL A 178 7.35 22.82 -9.95
C VAL A 178 6.64 24.16 -9.71
N ASP A 179 5.36 24.26 -10.02
CA ASP A 179 4.57 25.47 -9.86
C ASP A 179 4.31 25.82 -8.38
N ASN A 180 4.47 24.85 -7.48
CA ASN A 180 4.16 24.96 -6.05
C ASN A 180 5.43 25.00 -5.16
N ILE A 181 6.63 25.19 -5.74
CA ILE A 181 7.87 25.37 -4.98
C ILE A 181 8.28 26.84 -4.95
N ALA A 182 8.49 27.36 -3.73
CA ALA A 182 9.00 28.72 -3.50
C ALA A 182 10.53 28.74 -3.30
N SER A 183 11.07 27.85 -2.46
CA SER A 183 12.51 27.75 -2.23
C SER A 183 12.93 26.34 -1.79
N LEU A 184 14.21 25.99 -2.00
CA LEU A 184 14.81 24.73 -1.56
C LEU A 184 16.10 25.01 -0.77
N ASP A 185 16.29 24.31 0.35
CA ASP A 185 17.60 24.20 1.02
C ASP A 185 18.27 22.89 0.61
N LEU A 186 19.50 23.00 0.13
CA LEU A 186 20.18 21.93 -0.61
C LEU A 186 21.57 21.66 -0.05
N LEU A 187 22.00 20.42 -0.21
CA LEU A 187 23.36 19.97 0.02
C LEU A 187 23.90 19.30 -1.25
N LEU A 188 25.06 19.77 -1.72
CA LEU A 188 25.76 19.21 -2.87
C LEU A 188 26.76 18.13 -2.45
N TYR A 189 27.20 17.31 -3.41
CA TYR A 189 28.16 16.23 -3.14
C TYR A 189 29.49 16.75 -2.58
N ASP A 190 29.91 17.93 -3.03
CA ASP A 190 31.12 18.61 -2.55
C ASP A 190 30.95 19.24 -1.15
N GLY A 191 29.80 19.07 -0.49
CA GLY A 191 29.50 19.58 0.84
C GLY A 191 29.02 21.04 0.88
N THR A 192 28.87 21.70 -0.27
CA THR A 192 28.30 23.04 -0.34
C THR A 192 26.82 23.00 0.05
N ARG A 193 26.43 23.83 1.02
CA ARG A 193 25.02 24.08 1.39
C ARG A 193 24.59 25.44 0.86
N LEU A 194 23.41 25.49 0.29
CA LEU A 194 22.83 26.73 -0.23
C LEU A 194 21.30 26.64 -0.28
N ARG A 195 20.65 27.79 -0.11
CA ARG A 195 19.21 27.95 -0.34
C ARG A 195 18.99 28.66 -1.66
N VAL A 196 18.08 28.13 -2.47
CA VAL A 196 17.80 28.61 -3.83
C VAL A 196 16.31 28.90 -4.02
N GLY A 197 16.00 29.79 -4.95
CA GLY A 197 14.64 30.25 -5.27
C GLY A 197 14.63 31.15 -6.49
N ALA A 198 13.58 31.96 -6.65
CA ALA A 198 13.56 33.05 -7.61
C ALA A 198 14.70 34.04 -7.34
N THR A 199 15.44 34.40 -8.40
CA THR A 199 16.66 35.21 -8.28
C THR A 199 16.57 36.40 -9.21
N SER A 200 16.56 37.63 -8.69
CA SER A 200 16.60 38.83 -9.54
C SER A 200 17.94 38.98 -10.23
N GLU A 201 18.02 39.73 -11.34
CA GLU A 201 19.30 40.02 -12.02
C GLU A 201 20.34 40.66 -11.07
N GLU A 202 19.90 41.55 -10.18
CA GLU A 202 20.77 42.17 -9.18
C GLU A 202 21.35 41.15 -8.18
N GLU A 203 20.52 40.19 -7.73
CA GLU A 203 20.98 39.11 -6.88
C GLU A 203 21.88 38.13 -7.64
N LEU A 204 21.54 37.82 -8.89
CA LEU A 204 22.33 36.95 -9.76
C LEU A 204 23.76 37.49 -9.91
N GLU A 205 23.91 38.77 -10.27
CA GLU A 205 25.23 39.41 -10.41
C GLU A 205 25.98 39.46 -9.07
N ARG A 206 25.26 39.69 -7.96
CA ARG A 206 25.86 39.67 -6.61
C ARG A 206 26.40 38.29 -6.24
N LEU A 207 25.64 37.22 -6.49
CA LEU A 207 26.05 35.84 -6.21
C LEU A 207 27.25 35.44 -7.07
N ILE A 208 27.27 35.83 -8.35
CA ILE A 208 28.39 35.60 -9.26
C ILE A 208 29.65 36.34 -8.77
N ALA A 209 29.52 37.62 -8.43
CA ALA A 209 30.64 38.44 -7.95
C ALA A 209 31.19 37.96 -6.59
N GLY A 210 30.36 37.31 -5.78
CA GLY A 210 30.77 36.66 -4.52
C GLY A 210 31.78 35.53 -4.70
N GLY A 211 31.86 34.93 -5.90
CA GLY A 211 32.81 33.87 -6.23
C GLY A 211 32.57 32.56 -5.47
N GLY A 212 33.59 31.69 -5.50
CA GLY A 212 33.51 30.34 -4.93
C GLY A 212 32.47 29.46 -5.61
N ARG A 213 32.12 28.34 -4.97
CA ARG A 213 31.28 27.30 -5.57
C ARG A 213 29.88 27.80 -5.94
N VAL A 214 29.28 28.64 -5.10
CA VAL A 214 27.96 29.25 -5.36
C VAL A 214 28.04 30.18 -6.56
N GLY A 215 29.03 31.09 -6.61
CA GLY A 215 29.21 31.99 -7.74
C GLY A 215 29.45 31.26 -9.06
N GLU A 216 30.23 30.17 -9.05
CA GLU A 216 30.45 29.30 -10.22
C GLU A 216 29.14 28.68 -10.75
N ILE A 217 28.29 28.17 -9.85
CA ILE A 217 27.00 27.57 -10.23
C ILE A 217 26.12 28.64 -10.88
N TYR A 218 25.94 29.79 -10.23
CA TYR A 218 25.08 30.86 -10.75
C TYR A 218 25.63 31.45 -12.07
N ALA A 219 26.94 31.58 -12.23
CA ALA A 219 27.55 31.98 -13.49
C ALA A 219 27.26 30.97 -14.60
N GLY A 220 27.40 29.68 -14.31
CA GLY A 220 27.08 28.61 -15.26
C GLY A 220 25.60 28.53 -15.62
N LEU A 221 24.69 28.74 -14.66
CA LEU A 221 23.25 28.79 -14.91
C LEU A 221 22.86 30.00 -15.77
N LYS A 222 23.48 31.16 -15.51
CA LYS A 222 23.30 32.36 -16.33
C LYS A 222 23.76 32.10 -17.76
N GLU A 223 24.94 31.48 -17.93
CA GLU A 223 25.45 31.14 -19.26
C GLU A 223 24.54 30.15 -19.99
N LEU A 224 24.02 29.12 -19.31
CA LEU A 224 23.05 28.18 -19.87
C LEU A 224 21.80 28.91 -20.36
N ARG A 225 21.24 29.81 -19.56
CA ARG A 225 20.10 30.65 -19.95
C ARG A 225 20.44 31.46 -21.20
N ASP A 226 21.53 32.23 -21.15
CA ASP A 226 21.88 33.18 -22.21
C ASP A 226 22.19 32.48 -23.55
N GLN A 227 22.77 31.26 -23.51
CA GLN A 227 23.11 30.48 -24.70
C GLN A 227 21.94 29.68 -25.29
N HIS A 228 21.03 29.19 -24.44
CA HIS A 228 20.00 28.22 -24.85
C HIS A 228 18.56 28.73 -24.77
N ALA A 229 18.32 29.98 -24.35
CA ALA A 229 16.96 30.50 -24.16
C ALA A 229 16.05 30.36 -25.39
N GLU A 230 16.55 30.69 -26.57
CA GLU A 230 15.77 30.58 -27.82
C GLU A 230 15.44 29.12 -28.16
N GLN A 231 16.39 28.20 -27.96
CA GLN A 231 16.21 26.77 -28.19
C GLN A 231 15.19 26.20 -27.20
N VAL A 232 15.25 26.58 -25.93
CA VAL A 232 14.27 26.18 -24.90
C VAL A 232 12.87 26.64 -25.32
N ARG A 233 12.68 27.92 -25.66
CA ARG A 233 11.38 28.47 -26.10
C ARG A 233 10.82 27.81 -27.37
N ALA A 234 11.70 27.32 -28.24
CA ALA A 234 11.35 26.71 -29.52
C ALA A 234 11.06 25.21 -29.42
N GLN A 235 11.83 24.45 -28.62
CA GLN A 235 11.78 22.99 -28.59
C GLN A 235 11.01 22.40 -27.40
N PHE A 236 10.88 23.11 -26.28
CA PHE A 236 10.15 22.57 -25.13
C PHE A 236 8.65 22.46 -25.46
N PRO A 237 8.01 21.29 -25.26
CA PRO A 237 6.58 21.16 -25.48
C PRO A 237 5.77 22.13 -24.62
N ARG A 238 4.82 22.82 -25.25
CA ARG A 238 3.90 23.74 -24.57
C ARG A 238 2.64 23.01 -24.12
N ILE A 239 2.81 22.08 -23.20
CA ILE A 239 1.73 21.29 -22.60
C ILE A 239 1.75 21.43 -21.07
N ALA A 240 0.60 21.29 -20.43
CA ALA A 240 0.50 21.43 -18.98
C ALA A 240 1.40 20.43 -18.22
N ARG A 241 1.51 19.21 -18.75
CA ARG A 241 2.26 18.08 -18.16
C ARG A 241 3.49 17.70 -18.97
N ARG A 242 4.47 18.59 -19.02
CA ARG A 242 5.82 18.28 -19.50
C ARG A 242 6.69 18.00 -18.27
N VAL A 243 7.19 16.78 -18.12
CA VAL A 243 8.12 16.40 -17.03
C VAL A 243 9.46 15.93 -17.56
N SER A 244 9.55 15.57 -18.84
CA SER A 244 10.78 15.03 -19.41
C SER A 244 11.92 16.06 -19.46
N GLY A 245 13.11 15.64 -19.03
CA GLY A 245 14.33 16.47 -18.97
C GLY A 245 14.36 17.48 -17.81
N PHE A 246 15.41 18.32 -17.76
CA PHE A 246 15.50 19.38 -16.76
C PHE A 246 14.64 20.60 -17.13
N ASN A 247 14.10 21.28 -16.11
CA ASN A 247 13.29 22.50 -16.25
C ASN A 247 14.14 23.75 -16.55
N LEU A 248 14.90 23.75 -17.66
CA LEU A 248 15.72 24.91 -18.06
C LEU A 248 14.87 26.15 -18.40
N ASP A 249 13.60 25.97 -18.72
CA ASP A 249 12.64 27.05 -18.94
C ASP A 249 12.40 27.89 -17.67
N GLU A 250 12.60 27.32 -16.48
CA GLU A 250 12.49 28.05 -15.21
C GLU A 250 13.67 29.02 -14.98
N LEU A 251 14.77 28.87 -15.73
CA LEU A 251 15.88 29.82 -15.71
C LEU A 251 15.66 31.03 -16.62
N LEU A 252 14.62 31.04 -17.45
CA LEU A 252 14.36 32.15 -18.36
C LEU A 252 13.91 33.40 -17.57
N PRO A 253 14.17 34.63 -18.09
CA PRO A 253 13.77 35.86 -17.42
C PRO A 253 12.26 35.95 -17.15
N GLU A 254 11.43 35.45 -18.06
CA GLU A 254 9.97 35.38 -17.90
C GLU A 254 9.50 34.45 -16.76
N ALA A 255 10.34 33.53 -16.31
CA ALA A 255 10.12 32.66 -15.16
C ALA A 255 10.79 33.20 -13.87
N GLY A 256 11.44 34.36 -13.93
CA GLY A 256 12.09 35.01 -12.79
C GLY A 256 13.40 34.35 -12.34
N PHE A 257 14.09 33.64 -13.25
CA PHE A 257 15.32 32.89 -12.97
C PHE A 257 15.18 32.04 -11.69
N ASN A 258 14.23 31.11 -11.71
CA ASN A 258 13.86 30.33 -10.54
C ASN A 258 14.69 29.06 -10.43
N VAL A 259 15.79 29.15 -9.67
CA VAL A 259 16.75 28.05 -9.50
C VAL A 259 16.15 26.87 -8.72
N ALA A 260 15.25 27.13 -7.76
CA ALA A 260 14.54 26.07 -7.05
C ALA A 260 13.69 25.24 -8.02
N ARG A 261 12.93 25.91 -8.89
CA ARG A 261 12.07 25.27 -9.88
C ARG A 261 12.83 24.54 -10.97
N ALA A 262 13.96 25.08 -11.40
CA ALA A 262 14.86 24.42 -12.35
C ALA A 262 15.40 23.06 -11.83
N LEU A 263 15.46 22.88 -10.51
CA LEU A 263 15.90 21.63 -9.86
C LEU A 263 14.78 20.63 -9.57
N VAL A 264 13.51 21.05 -9.64
CA VAL A 264 12.35 20.15 -9.56
C VAL A 264 12.40 19.22 -10.78
N GLY A 265 12.14 17.93 -10.60
CA GLY A 265 12.28 16.93 -11.66
C GLY A 265 13.72 16.44 -11.89
N SER A 266 14.68 16.83 -11.04
CA SER A 266 16.07 16.36 -11.18
C SER A 266 16.31 14.94 -10.67
N GLU A 267 15.30 14.28 -10.09
CA GLU A 267 15.34 12.88 -9.68
C GLU A 267 16.51 12.51 -8.73
N GLY A 268 16.92 13.47 -7.89
CA GLY A 268 18.05 13.30 -6.98
C GLY A 268 19.41 13.26 -7.67
N THR A 269 19.48 13.63 -8.95
CA THR A 269 20.73 13.67 -9.72
C THR A 269 21.53 14.95 -9.47
N CYS A 270 20.94 16.07 -9.06
CA CYS A 270 21.68 17.32 -8.89
C CYS A 270 22.14 17.57 -7.44
N ALA A 271 21.23 17.39 -6.47
CA ALA A 271 21.46 17.77 -5.09
C ALA A 271 20.59 16.95 -4.12
N VAL A 272 20.94 16.99 -2.83
CA VAL A 272 20.13 16.47 -1.74
C VAL A 272 19.29 17.60 -1.15
N ILE A 273 17.99 17.40 -1.02
CA ILE A 273 17.07 18.39 -0.42
C ILE A 273 17.06 18.20 1.10
N LEU A 274 17.34 19.27 1.84
CA LEU A 274 17.27 19.30 3.32
C LEU A 274 15.90 19.78 3.81
N SER A 275 15.36 20.83 3.16
CA SER A 275 14.00 21.31 3.37
C SER A 275 13.48 22.04 2.14
N ALA A 276 12.15 22.20 2.05
CA ALA A 276 11.49 22.93 0.98
C ALA A 276 10.46 23.91 1.55
N THR A 277 10.38 25.11 0.98
CA THR A 277 9.25 26.01 1.20
C THR A 277 8.25 25.81 0.07
N LEU A 278 7.06 25.32 0.43
CA LEU A 278 5.97 25.11 -0.51
C LEU A 278 5.14 26.38 -0.64
N GLN A 279 4.65 26.63 -1.84
CA GLN A 279 3.60 27.60 -2.14
C GLN A 279 2.26 26.87 -2.19
N LEU A 280 1.32 27.27 -1.34
CA LEU A 280 -0.02 26.70 -1.24
C LEU A 280 -0.99 27.50 -2.13
N THR A 281 -1.98 26.80 -2.67
CA THR A 281 -3.08 27.39 -3.42
C THR A 281 -4.39 27.32 -2.62
N GLN A 282 -5.40 28.04 -3.09
CA GLN A 282 -6.71 28.04 -2.46
C GLN A 282 -7.43 26.71 -2.72
N SER A 283 -8.06 26.15 -1.68
CA SER A 283 -8.78 24.89 -1.75
C SER A 283 -10.29 25.12 -1.75
N PRO A 284 -11.01 24.75 -2.84
CA PRO A 284 -12.48 24.75 -2.83
C PRO A 284 -13.01 23.80 -1.76
N GLN A 285 -13.82 24.34 -0.84
CA GLN A 285 -14.33 23.61 0.32
C GLN A 285 -15.55 22.74 -0.02
N PHE A 286 -16.24 23.04 -1.13
CA PHE A 286 -17.34 22.24 -1.64
C PHE A 286 -16.99 21.71 -3.02
N ARG A 287 -17.26 20.42 -3.23
CA ARG A 287 -16.93 19.73 -4.46
C ARG A 287 -18.08 18.87 -4.93
N THR A 288 -18.26 18.82 -6.25
CA THR A 288 -19.29 18.00 -6.90
C THR A 288 -18.67 17.25 -8.06
N LEU A 289 -18.87 15.93 -8.07
CA LEU A 289 -18.36 15.05 -9.11
C LEU A 289 -19.46 14.72 -10.13
N VAL A 290 -19.10 14.75 -11.41
CA VAL A 290 -19.92 14.29 -12.53
C VAL A 290 -19.21 13.16 -13.24
N GLY A 291 -19.85 12.00 -13.35
CA GLY A 291 -19.39 10.89 -14.18
C GLY A 291 -20.07 10.93 -15.54
N VAL A 292 -19.28 10.89 -16.61
CA VAL A 292 -19.77 10.92 -18.00
C VAL A 292 -19.35 9.64 -18.69
N ALA A 293 -20.30 8.91 -19.28
CA ALA A 293 -20.03 7.69 -20.05
C ALA A 293 -20.06 7.95 -21.56
N PHE A 294 -19.12 7.30 -22.24
CA PHE A 294 -18.97 7.25 -23.68
C PHE A 294 -18.89 5.79 -24.15
N VAL A 295 -19.06 5.60 -25.46
CA VAL A 295 -19.00 4.28 -26.09
C VAL A 295 -17.63 3.62 -26.00
N ASP A 296 -16.55 4.41 -25.94
CA ASP A 296 -15.20 3.94 -25.72
C ASP A 296 -14.31 5.07 -25.15
N ILE A 297 -13.11 4.71 -24.70
CA ILE A 297 -12.14 5.65 -24.10
C ILE A 297 -11.59 6.67 -25.09
N PHE A 298 -11.58 6.37 -26.37
CA PHE A 298 -11.04 7.26 -27.39
C PHE A 298 -12.01 8.40 -27.70
N VAL A 299 -13.32 8.11 -27.78
CA VAL A 299 -14.37 9.12 -27.88
C VAL A 299 -14.40 9.97 -26.61
N ALA A 300 -14.24 9.37 -25.43
CA ALA A 300 -14.07 10.12 -24.20
C ALA A 300 -12.90 11.11 -24.30
N ALA A 301 -11.74 10.67 -24.81
CA ALA A 301 -10.58 11.53 -25.06
C ALA A 301 -10.84 12.64 -26.08
N ASP A 302 -11.59 12.36 -27.17
CA ASP A 302 -11.95 13.37 -28.18
C ASP A 302 -12.83 14.49 -27.60
N TYR A 303 -13.60 14.21 -26.54
CA TYR A 303 -14.48 15.19 -25.88
C TYR A 303 -13.81 16.01 -24.76
N VAL A 304 -12.57 15.67 -24.36
CA VAL A 304 -11.85 16.40 -23.30
C VAL A 304 -11.79 17.91 -23.54
N PRO A 305 -11.43 18.42 -24.74
CA PRO A 305 -11.37 19.87 -25.00
C PRO A 305 -12.72 20.59 -24.79
N GLU A 306 -13.84 19.90 -25.03
CA GLU A 306 -15.17 20.48 -24.80
C GLU A 306 -15.48 20.60 -23.30
N LEU A 307 -15.10 19.60 -22.51
CA LEU A 307 -15.27 19.63 -21.05
C LEU A 307 -14.35 20.67 -20.39
N LEU A 308 -13.14 20.88 -20.92
CA LEU A 308 -12.20 21.88 -20.41
C LEU A 308 -12.64 23.34 -20.61
N LYS A 309 -13.73 23.59 -21.35
CA LYS A 309 -14.36 24.92 -21.41
C LYS A 309 -15.08 25.30 -20.11
N TYR A 310 -15.30 24.33 -19.23
CA TYR A 310 -15.89 24.51 -17.91
C TYR A 310 -14.79 24.69 -16.85
N PRO A 311 -15.07 25.37 -15.72
CA PRO A 311 -14.09 25.61 -14.65
C PRO A 311 -13.89 24.37 -13.77
N LEU A 312 -13.33 23.32 -14.36
CA LEU A 312 -13.05 22.05 -13.69
C LEU A 312 -11.81 22.16 -12.79
N ILE A 313 -11.85 21.49 -11.64
CA ILE A 313 -10.69 21.34 -10.75
C ILE A 313 -9.99 19.99 -10.93
N GLY A 314 -10.67 19.02 -11.54
CA GLY A 314 -10.13 17.73 -11.95
C GLY A 314 -10.91 17.14 -13.13
N LEU A 315 -10.21 16.45 -14.03
CA LEU A 315 -10.82 15.74 -15.15
C LEU A 315 -10.03 14.47 -15.47
N GLU A 316 -10.55 13.34 -14.98
CA GLU A 316 -9.90 12.04 -15.11
C GLU A 316 -10.61 11.15 -16.13
N GLY A 317 -9.86 10.27 -16.79
CA GLY A 317 -10.39 9.25 -17.69
C GLY A 317 -10.15 7.84 -17.16
N MET A 318 -11.03 6.91 -17.51
CA MET A 318 -10.83 5.46 -17.32
C MET A 318 -11.63 4.64 -18.33
N ASP A 319 -11.12 3.46 -18.71
CA ASP A 319 -11.77 2.56 -19.66
C ASP A 319 -12.48 1.36 -19.02
N GLY A 320 -13.24 0.63 -19.84
CA GLY A 320 -13.94 -0.58 -19.45
C GLY A 320 -13.02 -1.75 -19.08
N LEU A 321 -11.79 -1.81 -19.61
CA LEU A 321 -10.81 -2.85 -19.27
C LEU A 321 -10.37 -2.76 -17.80
N LEU A 322 -10.30 -1.56 -17.25
CA LEU A 322 -10.08 -1.35 -15.81
C LEU A 322 -11.23 -1.96 -15.00
N LEU A 323 -12.47 -1.67 -15.40
CA LEU A 323 -13.66 -2.18 -14.71
C LEU A 323 -13.74 -3.72 -14.80
N ASP A 324 -13.42 -4.30 -15.95
CA ASP A 324 -13.32 -5.74 -16.13
C ASP A 324 -12.27 -6.40 -15.24
N SER A 325 -11.13 -5.72 -15.05
CA SER A 325 -10.08 -6.17 -14.16
C SER A 325 -10.57 -6.20 -12.70
N LEU A 326 -11.33 -5.19 -12.26
CA LEU A 326 -11.98 -5.16 -10.95
C LEU A 326 -13.03 -6.26 -10.80
N ARG A 327 -13.88 -6.47 -11.81
CA ARG A 327 -14.89 -7.55 -11.82
C ARG A 327 -14.27 -8.93 -11.70
N LYS A 328 -13.23 -9.23 -12.50
CA LYS A 328 -12.49 -10.51 -12.44
C LYS A 328 -11.82 -10.76 -11.09
N LYS A 329 -11.42 -9.69 -10.40
CA LYS A 329 -10.86 -9.74 -9.05
C LYS A 329 -11.92 -9.72 -7.94
N GLN A 330 -13.20 -9.59 -8.29
CA GLN A 330 -14.31 -9.42 -7.34
C GLN A 330 -14.09 -8.24 -6.38
N LYS A 331 -13.50 -7.14 -6.87
CA LYS A 331 -13.24 -5.92 -6.08
C LYS A 331 -14.19 -4.80 -6.48
N SER A 332 -14.63 -4.02 -5.48
CA SER A 332 -15.44 -2.81 -5.65
C SER A 332 -16.73 -3.01 -6.45
N LEU A 333 -17.32 -4.21 -6.45
CA LEU A 333 -18.47 -4.57 -7.30
C LEU A 333 -19.69 -3.66 -7.09
N GLU A 334 -19.92 -3.20 -5.85
CA GLU A 334 -21.02 -2.26 -5.55
C GLU A 334 -20.70 -0.82 -5.97
N ASP A 335 -19.42 -0.44 -6.04
CA ASP A 335 -19.00 0.88 -6.48
C ASP A 335 -19.14 0.99 -7.99
N LEU A 336 -18.82 -0.09 -8.73
CA LEU A 336 -18.98 -0.17 -10.18
C LEU A 336 -20.41 0.12 -10.64
N LYS A 337 -21.43 -0.20 -9.84
CA LYS A 337 -22.86 0.09 -10.14
C LYS A 337 -23.21 1.58 -10.09
N LEU A 338 -22.31 2.42 -9.59
CA LEU A 338 -22.50 3.87 -9.57
C LEU A 338 -22.21 4.50 -10.93
N LEU A 339 -21.35 3.89 -11.74
CA LEU A 339 -21.00 4.40 -13.05
C LEU A 339 -22.20 4.28 -14.02
N PRO A 340 -22.40 5.25 -14.93
CA PRO A 340 -23.36 5.13 -16.03
C PRO A 340 -22.98 4.01 -17.01
N ASP A 341 -23.86 3.65 -17.94
CA ASP A 341 -23.58 2.59 -18.91
C ASP A 341 -22.59 3.08 -20.00
N GLY A 342 -21.46 2.39 -20.19
CA GLY A 342 -20.45 2.74 -21.18
C GLY A 342 -19.14 1.94 -21.04
N GLU A 343 -18.17 2.21 -21.93
CA GLU A 343 -16.84 1.58 -21.92
C GLU A 343 -15.68 2.61 -21.86
N GLY A 344 -16.00 3.90 -21.92
CA GLY A 344 -15.07 4.99 -21.66
C GLY A 344 -15.71 6.03 -20.75
N PHE A 345 -14.99 6.46 -19.72
CA PHE A 345 -15.54 7.33 -18.68
C PHE A 345 -14.68 8.56 -18.48
N LEU A 346 -15.33 9.70 -18.28
CA LEU A 346 -14.71 10.91 -17.72
C LEU A 346 -15.30 11.23 -16.35
N LEU A 347 -14.45 11.56 -15.40
CA LEU A 347 -14.80 12.01 -14.06
C LEU A 347 -14.43 13.50 -13.96
N ALA A 348 -15.45 14.36 -14.04
CA ALA A 348 -15.31 15.81 -14.03
C ALA A 348 -15.68 16.34 -12.64
N GLU A 349 -14.71 16.97 -11.95
CA GLU A 349 -14.92 17.53 -10.62
C GLU A 349 -14.95 19.06 -10.66
N PHE A 350 -15.93 19.62 -9.95
CA PHE A 350 -16.11 21.05 -9.78
C PHE A 350 -15.85 21.45 -8.33
N GLY A 351 -15.31 22.65 -8.15
CA GLY A 351 -15.16 23.30 -6.85
C GLY A 351 -16.02 24.56 -6.75
N GLY A 352 -16.42 24.91 -5.52
CA GLY A 352 -17.12 26.16 -5.21
C GLY A 352 -16.91 26.61 -3.76
N ASP A 353 -17.32 27.86 -3.51
CA ASP A 353 -17.36 28.45 -2.17
C ASP A 353 -18.63 28.05 -1.40
N SER A 354 -19.63 27.49 -2.10
CA SER A 354 -20.79 26.81 -1.52
C SER A 354 -21.14 25.52 -2.29
N GLN A 355 -21.89 24.61 -1.65
CA GLN A 355 -22.35 23.38 -2.30
C GLN A 355 -23.25 23.69 -3.50
N GLU A 356 -24.12 24.71 -3.37
CA GLU A 356 -25.02 25.13 -4.44
C GLU A 356 -24.27 25.64 -5.66
N GLU A 357 -23.17 26.37 -5.46
CA GLU A 357 -22.33 26.86 -6.55
C GLU A 357 -21.66 25.70 -7.31
N SER A 358 -21.08 24.75 -6.58
CA SER A 358 -20.44 23.56 -7.15
C SER A 358 -21.46 22.69 -7.89
N ASP A 359 -22.64 22.47 -7.29
CA ASP A 359 -23.72 21.71 -7.89
C ASP A 359 -24.28 22.40 -9.15
N ALA A 360 -24.41 23.73 -9.15
CA ALA A 360 -24.89 24.46 -10.32
C ALA A 360 -23.97 24.28 -11.53
N LYS A 361 -22.64 24.34 -11.32
CA LYS A 361 -21.64 24.09 -12.38
C LYS A 361 -21.73 22.65 -12.91
N ALA A 362 -21.87 21.67 -12.00
CA ALA A 362 -22.03 20.26 -12.34
C ALA A 362 -23.30 19.99 -13.16
N HIS A 363 -24.44 20.56 -12.77
CA HIS A 363 -25.70 20.41 -13.50
C HIS A 363 -25.67 21.12 -14.86
N GLN A 364 -24.95 22.24 -14.99
CA GLN A 364 -24.76 22.91 -16.27
C GLN A 364 -24.02 22.02 -17.27
N LEU A 365 -22.98 21.31 -16.83
CA LEU A 365 -22.27 20.33 -17.67
C LEU A 365 -23.21 19.16 -18.04
N ALA A 366 -23.90 18.57 -17.06
CA ALA A 366 -24.81 17.45 -17.30
C ALA A 366 -25.92 17.80 -18.30
N GLU A 367 -26.46 19.03 -18.25
CA GLU A 367 -27.46 19.52 -19.21
C GLU A 367 -26.88 19.65 -20.61
N ALA A 368 -25.67 20.20 -20.74
CA ALA A 368 -25.01 20.40 -22.03
C ALA A 368 -24.66 19.08 -22.75
N LEU A 369 -24.50 18.00 -22.00
CA LEU A 369 -24.20 16.67 -22.53
C LEU A 369 -25.45 15.86 -22.90
N LYS A 370 -26.67 16.35 -22.63
CA LYS A 370 -27.91 15.63 -22.99
C LYS A 370 -27.98 15.34 -24.48
N GLY A 371 -28.22 14.08 -24.82
CA GLY A 371 -28.26 13.60 -26.21
C GLY A 371 -26.88 13.33 -26.83
N ILE A 372 -25.79 13.61 -26.11
CA ILE A 372 -24.41 13.35 -26.51
C ILE A 372 -23.82 12.19 -25.70
N ALA A 373 -23.94 12.27 -24.38
CA ALA A 373 -23.38 11.30 -23.44
C ALA A 373 -24.29 11.16 -22.20
N GLU A 374 -24.21 10.04 -21.51
CA GLU A 374 -24.88 9.88 -20.22
C GLU A 374 -24.02 10.53 -19.12
N ALA A 375 -24.57 11.54 -18.43
CA ALA A 375 -23.91 12.25 -17.35
C ALA A 375 -24.66 12.06 -16.02
N ARG A 376 -23.92 11.71 -14.96
CA ARG A 376 -24.45 11.47 -13.62
C ARG A 376 -23.75 12.34 -12.59
N VAL A 377 -24.52 13.18 -11.90
CA VAL A 377 -24.05 13.97 -10.76
C VAL A 377 -24.09 13.11 -9.49
N TYR A 378 -23.01 13.12 -8.71
CA TYR A 378 -22.88 12.29 -7.51
C TYR A 378 -23.01 13.11 -6.22
N THR A 379 -23.61 12.49 -5.20
CA THR A 379 -23.48 12.97 -3.81
C THR A 379 -22.04 12.79 -3.32
N THR A 380 -21.62 13.51 -2.27
CA THR A 380 -20.27 13.39 -1.67
C THR A 380 -19.89 11.94 -1.34
N ALA A 381 -20.82 11.18 -0.75
CA ALA A 381 -20.58 9.77 -0.40
C ALA A 381 -20.44 8.86 -1.62
N GLN A 382 -21.17 9.14 -2.71
CA GLN A 382 -21.02 8.41 -3.96
C GLN A 382 -19.72 8.81 -4.68
N ALA A 383 -19.37 10.10 -4.69
CA ALA A 383 -18.16 10.61 -5.31
C ALA A 383 -16.90 9.96 -4.71
N ALA A 384 -16.81 9.84 -3.38
CA ALA A 384 -15.70 9.14 -2.73
C ALA A 384 -15.55 7.68 -3.20
N ARG A 385 -16.67 6.98 -3.41
CA ARG A 385 -16.68 5.58 -3.91
C ARG A 385 -16.29 5.50 -5.39
N VAL A 386 -16.69 6.48 -6.19
CA VAL A 386 -16.30 6.57 -7.62
C VAL A 386 -14.82 6.91 -7.75
N TRP A 387 -14.31 7.84 -6.94
CA TRP A 387 -12.89 8.16 -6.85
C TRP A 387 -12.04 6.94 -6.49
N HIS A 388 -12.52 6.12 -5.55
CA HIS A 388 -11.85 4.87 -5.17
C HIS A 388 -11.67 3.89 -6.36
N ILE A 389 -12.60 3.86 -7.33
CA ILE A 389 -12.46 3.06 -8.55
C ILE A 389 -11.25 3.56 -9.36
N ARG A 390 -11.18 4.87 -9.61
CA ARG A 390 -10.11 5.51 -10.40
C ARG A 390 -8.74 5.39 -9.73
N GLU A 391 -8.66 5.58 -8.42
CA GLU A 391 -7.41 5.45 -7.64
C GLU A 391 -6.90 4.01 -7.58
N SER A 392 -7.79 3.03 -7.71
CA SER A 392 -7.44 1.60 -7.69
C SER A 392 -6.74 1.11 -8.97
N GLY A 393 -6.63 1.95 -10.01
CA GLY A 393 -6.14 1.61 -11.35
C GLY A 393 -4.86 0.77 -11.37
N LEU A 394 -3.82 1.20 -10.64
CA LEU A 394 -2.52 0.53 -10.64
C LEU A 394 -2.63 -0.91 -10.15
N GLY A 395 -3.26 -1.13 -8.99
CA GLY A 395 -3.35 -2.47 -8.42
C GLY A 395 -4.44 -3.34 -9.01
N ALA A 396 -5.51 -2.75 -9.55
CA ALA A 396 -6.57 -3.46 -10.24
C ALA A 396 -6.05 -4.22 -11.46
N THR A 397 -5.04 -3.68 -12.15
CA THR A 397 -4.57 -4.14 -13.46
C THR A 397 -3.40 -5.13 -13.41
N ALA A 398 -2.76 -5.33 -12.25
CA ALA A 398 -1.73 -6.37 -12.05
C ALA A 398 -2.32 -7.71 -11.59
N PHE A 399 -1.78 -8.87 -12.00
CA PHE A 399 -2.25 -10.21 -11.58
C PHE A 399 -3.78 -10.41 -11.74
N VAL A 400 -4.33 -10.08 -12.91
CA VAL A 400 -5.75 -10.25 -13.22
C VAL A 400 -6.05 -11.74 -13.48
N PRO A 401 -7.01 -12.35 -12.76
CA PRO A 401 -7.38 -13.75 -12.97
C PRO A 401 -7.73 -14.06 -14.43
N GLY A 402 -7.21 -15.17 -14.95
CA GLY A 402 -7.46 -15.62 -16.32
C GLY A 402 -6.66 -14.89 -17.41
N LYS A 403 -5.88 -13.85 -17.10
CA LYS A 403 -4.91 -13.28 -18.05
C LYS A 403 -3.61 -14.08 -18.06
N LYS A 404 -2.99 -14.20 -19.25
CA LYS A 404 -1.74 -14.95 -19.44
C LYS A 404 -0.53 -14.26 -18.81
N ARG A 405 -0.47 -12.92 -18.91
CA ARG A 405 0.66 -12.10 -18.47
C ARG A 405 0.20 -11.03 -17.47
N THR A 406 1.15 -10.56 -16.65
CA THR A 406 0.95 -9.51 -15.65
C THR A 406 1.13 -8.14 -16.29
N GLY A 407 0.34 -7.14 -15.87
CA GLY A 407 0.53 -5.75 -16.29
C GLY A 407 1.71 -5.06 -15.59
N TRP A 408 2.70 -4.66 -16.37
CA TRP A 408 3.92 -3.96 -15.96
C TRP A 408 3.90 -2.49 -16.43
N GLU A 409 4.62 -1.64 -15.71
CA GLU A 409 4.96 -0.28 -16.14
C GLU A 409 6.01 -0.30 -17.27
N GLY A 410 6.30 0.88 -17.84
CA GLY A 410 7.26 1.10 -18.92
C GLY A 410 6.85 2.32 -19.74
N TRP A 411 5.68 2.21 -20.40
CA TRP A 411 5.06 3.30 -21.16
C TRP A 411 3.72 3.75 -20.56
N GLU A 412 3.76 4.32 -19.35
CA GLU A 412 2.56 4.56 -18.53
C GLU A 412 2.32 6.02 -18.15
N ASP A 413 2.99 6.97 -18.81
CA ASP A 413 3.01 8.36 -18.32
C ASP A 413 3.20 9.42 -19.40
N SER A 414 3.10 9.05 -20.67
CA SER A 414 3.20 10.02 -21.77
C SER A 414 2.10 11.07 -21.69
N ALA A 415 2.41 12.32 -22.04
CA ALA A 415 1.45 13.42 -22.07
C ALA A 415 1.45 14.15 -23.40
N VAL A 416 0.28 14.51 -23.90
CA VAL A 416 0.07 15.34 -25.10
C VAL A 416 -0.85 16.52 -24.76
N ALA A 417 -0.99 17.48 -25.67
CA ALA A 417 -2.03 18.50 -25.52
C ALA A 417 -3.43 17.84 -25.52
N PRO A 418 -4.39 18.27 -24.69
CA PRO A 418 -5.73 17.67 -24.63
C PRO A 418 -6.43 17.54 -25.99
N GLU A 419 -6.21 18.48 -26.90
CA GLU A 419 -6.77 18.48 -28.26
C GLU A 419 -6.20 17.38 -29.17
N LYS A 420 -5.10 16.75 -28.75
CA LYS A 420 -4.44 15.64 -29.47
C LYS A 420 -4.67 14.29 -28.80
N LEU A 421 -5.31 14.26 -27.63
CA LEU A 421 -5.39 13.07 -26.79
C LEU A 421 -6.05 11.88 -27.50
N GLY A 422 -7.23 12.07 -28.09
CA GLY A 422 -7.93 10.98 -28.77
C GLY A 422 -7.16 10.41 -29.97
N ALA A 423 -6.53 11.28 -30.77
CA ALA A 423 -5.67 10.85 -31.88
C ALA A 423 -4.43 10.08 -31.40
N TYR A 424 -3.78 10.56 -30.34
CA TYR A 424 -2.66 9.87 -29.71
C TYR A 424 -3.06 8.48 -29.20
N LEU A 425 -4.17 8.37 -28.47
CA LEU A 425 -4.65 7.10 -27.92
C LEU A 425 -4.97 6.07 -29.00
N ARG A 426 -5.51 6.49 -30.14
CA ARG A 426 -5.76 5.57 -31.27
C ARG A 426 -4.46 5.04 -31.89
N GLU A 427 -3.43 5.88 -32.02
CA GLU A 427 -2.14 5.45 -32.58
C GLU A 427 -1.36 4.54 -31.65
N ILE A 428 -1.30 4.86 -30.34
CA ILE A 428 -0.62 3.99 -29.37
C ILE A 428 -1.35 2.65 -29.20
N TYR A 429 -2.69 2.64 -29.25
CA TYR A 429 -3.46 1.40 -29.22
C TYR A 429 -3.20 0.53 -30.45
N ALA A 430 -3.12 1.13 -31.64
CA ALA A 430 -2.73 0.40 -32.85
C ALA A 430 -1.32 -0.20 -32.73
N LEU A 431 -0.37 0.54 -32.13
CA LEU A 431 0.97 0.00 -31.83
C LEU A 431 0.88 -1.19 -30.87
N MET A 432 0.06 -1.12 -29.82
CA MET A 432 -0.14 -2.25 -28.91
C MET A 432 -0.68 -3.49 -29.63
N GLU A 433 -1.63 -3.33 -30.56
CA GLU A 433 -2.15 -4.44 -31.36
C GLU A 433 -1.06 -5.10 -32.21
N GLU A 434 -0.14 -4.32 -32.80
CA GLU A 434 1.00 -4.85 -33.56
C GLU A 434 1.91 -5.77 -32.73
N PHE A 435 2.10 -5.45 -31.46
CA PHE A 435 2.91 -6.25 -30.52
C PHE A 435 2.09 -7.30 -29.75
N GLY A 436 0.78 -7.33 -29.95
CA GLY A 436 -0.13 -8.21 -29.21
C GLY A 436 -0.26 -7.86 -27.73
N TYR A 437 -0.03 -6.59 -27.35
CA TYR A 437 -0.21 -6.10 -25.98
C TYR A 437 -1.65 -5.64 -25.71
N SER A 438 -2.07 -5.75 -24.46
CA SER A 438 -3.37 -5.28 -23.96
C SER A 438 -3.18 -4.51 -22.67
N CYS A 439 -3.79 -3.33 -22.59
CA CYS A 439 -3.62 -2.44 -21.46
C CYS A 439 -4.90 -1.65 -21.15
N PRO A 440 -5.36 -1.64 -19.90
CA PRO A 440 -6.34 -0.67 -19.42
C PRO A 440 -5.77 0.75 -19.43
N MET A 441 -6.56 1.71 -19.87
CA MET A 441 -6.23 3.14 -19.91
C MET A 441 -6.97 3.92 -18.83
N TYR A 442 -6.24 4.69 -18.04
CA TYR A 442 -6.79 5.59 -17.04
C TYR A 442 -5.81 6.73 -16.76
N GLY A 443 -6.25 7.90 -16.30
CA GLY A 443 -5.30 9.00 -16.11
C GLY A 443 -5.92 10.37 -16.06
N HIS A 444 -5.06 11.36 -16.18
CA HIS A 444 -5.34 12.78 -16.08
C HIS A 444 -5.69 13.36 -17.44
N PHE A 445 -6.86 12.99 -17.95
CA PHE A 445 -7.30 13.31 -19.30
C PHE A 445 -7.40 14.82 -19.53
N GLY A 446 -7.81 15.61 -18.54
CA GLY A 446 -7.86 17.07 -18.64
C GLY A 446 -6.51 17.76 -18.87
N GLN A 447 -5.41 17.05 -18.65
CA GLN A 447 -4.06 17.54 -18.95
C GLN A 447 -3.34 16.63 -19.96
N GLY A 448 -4.10 15.79 -20.67
CA GLY A 448 -3.63 14.93 -21.75
C GLY A 448 -2.62 13.85 -21.36
N CYS A 449 -2.62 13.41 -20.10
CA CYS A 449 -1.70 12.39 -19.57
C CYS A 449 -2.46 11.09 -19.25
N VAL A 450 -1.94 9.96 -19.72
CA VAL A 450 -2.61 8.65 -19.60
C VAL A 450 -1.67 7.60 -19.07
N HIS A 451 -2.19 6.83 -18.12
CA HIS A 451 -1.53 5.69 -17.51
C HIS A 451 -1.98 4.36 -18.10
N MET A 452 -0.99 3.48 -18.22
CA MET A 452 -1.09 2.21 -18.92
C MET A 452 -0.22 1.16 -18.21
N ARG A 453 -0.75 -0.03 -17.87
CA ARG A 453 0.06 -1.20 -17.49
C ARG A 453 -0.04 -2.30 -18.54
N HIS A 454 1.02 -2.44 -19.33
CA HIS A 454 1.09 -3.35 -20.47
C HIS A 454 1.45 -4.75 -20.01
N ASP A 455 0.93 -5.76 -20.69
CA ASP A 455 1.23 -7.16 -20.41
C ASP A 455 2.56 -7.62 -21.07
N PHE A 456 3.61 -6.83 -20.83
CA PHE A 456 4.97 -7.09 -21.31
C PHE A 456 5.49 -8.45 -20.86
N ASP A 457 6.29 -9.07 -21.72
CA ASP A 457 7.03 -10.29 -21.45
C ASP A 457 8.47 -9.92 -21.09
N LEU A 458 8.75 -9.86 -19.79
CA LEU A 458 10.06 -9.46 -19.25
C LEU A 458 10.93 -10.67 -18.88
N GLU A 459 10.55 -11.88 -19.27
CA GLU A 459 11.24 -13.13 -18.92
C GLU A 459 11.86 -13.81 -20.16
N THR A 460 11.35 -13.54 -21.37
CA THR A 460 11.91 -14.11 -22.61
C THR A 460 12.75 -13.11 -23.39
N GLU A 461 13.75 -13.62 -24.11
CA GLU A 461 14.62 -12.79 -24.98
C GLU A 461 13.81 -11.98 -25.99
N GLN A 462 12.91 -12.62 -26.74
CA GLN A 462 12.07 -11.91 -27.70
C GLN A 462 11.16 -10.90 -27.00
N GLY A 463 10.59 -11.24 -25.86
CA GLY A 463 9.73 -10.35 -25.08
C GLY A 463 10.42 -9.05 -24.65
N ILE A 464 11.67 -9.15 -24.19
CA ILE A 464 12.46 -7.99 -23.76
C ILE A 464 12.86 -7.10 -24.96
N LEU A 465 13.21 -7.71 -26.10
CA LEU A 465 13.49 -6.96 -27.34
C LEU A 465 12.24 -6.25 -27.85
N ASP A 466 11.09 -6.92 -27.81
CA ASP A 466 9.79 -6.36 -28.18
C ASP A 466 9.42 -5.20 -27.26
N PHE A 467 9.63 -5.34 -25.95
CA PHE A 467 9.45 -4.26 -24.97
C PHE A 467 10.32 -3.04 -25.32
N ARG A 468 11.62 -3.20 -25.57
CA ARG A 468 12.50 -2.09 -25.94
C ARG A 468 12.09 -1.42 -27.25
N MET A 469 11.69 -2.22 -28.24
CA MET A 469 11.24 -1.73 -29.55
C MET A 469 9.90 -0.99 -29.44
N PHE A 470 8.98 -1.49 -28.61
CA PHE A 470 7.71 -0.83 -28.31
C PHE A 470 7.96 0.54 -27.67
N MET A 471 8.81 0.61 -26.63
CA MET A 471 9.20 1.86 -25.98
C MET A 471 9.77 2.88 -26.98
N ASP A 472 10.62 2.42 -27.90
CA ASP A 472 11.25 3.26 -28.93
C ASP A 472 10.21 3.89 -29.89
N ARG A 473 9.27 3.08 -30.36
CA ARG A 473 8.23 3.49 -31.32
C ARG A 473 7.12 4.30 -30.64
N ALA A 474 6.80 3.98 -29.41
CA ALA A 474 5.85 4.73 -28.60
C ALA A 474 6.36 6.17 -28.35
N ALA A 475 7.68 6.33 -28.15
CA ALA A 475 8.32 7.64 -28.11
C ALA A 475 8.12 8.43 -29.42
N ASP A 476 8.28 7.79 -30.58
CA ASP A 476 8.04 8.46 -31.86
C ASP A 476 6.58 8.93 -32.01
N ILE A 477 5.61 8.13 -31.52
CA ILE A 477 4.18 8.48 -31.56
C ILE A 477 3.89 9.70 -30.68
N VAL A 478 4.32 9.73 -29.42
CA VAL A 478 4.04 10.89 -28.55
C VAL A 478 4.70 12.17 -29.07
N LEU A 479 5.92 12.06 -29.63
CA LEU A 479 6.64 13.20 -30.21
C LEU A 479 5.97 13.72 -31.49
N LYS A 480 5.42 12.83 -32.32
CA LYS A 480 4.58 13.21 -33.48
C LYS A 480 3.37 14.07 -33.07
N HIS A 481 2.83 13.84 -31.88
CA HIS A 481 1.74 14.63 -31.30
C HIS A 481 2.21 15.85 -30.48
N GLY A 482 3.51 16.17 -30.51
CA GLY A 482 4.10 17.31 -29.80
C GLY A 482 4.10 17.14 -28.28
N GLY A 483 4.08 15.90 -27.79
CA GLY A 483 3.98 15.57 -26.38
C GLY A 483 5.32 15.42 -25.65
N SER A 484 5.23 14.92 -24.42
CA SER A 484 6.33 14.61 -23.50
C SER A 484 6.33 13.12 -23.17
N LEU A 485 7.52 12.53 -23.02
CA LEU A 485 7.67 11.09 -22.71
C LEU A 485 7.15 10.75 -21.31
N SER A 486 7.28 11.69 -20.36
CA SER A 486 6.72 11.65 -19.01
C SER A 486 5.90 12.91 -18.71
N GLY A 487 4.80 12.73 -18.00
CA GLY A 487 3.85 13.75 -17.56
C GLY A 487 3.77 13.93 -16.05
N GLU A 488 4.13 12.92 -15.24
CA GLU A 488 4.19 13.04 -13.76
C GLU A 488 5.11 12.06 -13.01
N HIS A 489 5.53 10.95 -13.62
CA HIS A 489 6.32 9.89 -12.97
C HIS A 489 7.83 10.15 -12.98
N GLY A 490 8.30 11.11 -13.77
CA GLY A 490 9.72 11.28 -14.11
C GLY A 490 10.16 10.37 -15.26
N ASP A 491 11.36 10.62 -15.77
CA ASP A 491 11.96 9.83 -16.84
C ASP A 491 12.69 8.60 -16.29
N GLY A 492 13.43 8.77 -15.19
CA GLY A 492 14.22 7.71 -14.56
C GLY A 492 15.15 6.97 -15.52
N GLN A 493 15.22 5.65 -15.34
CA GLN A 493 15.84 4.72 -16.28
C GLN A 493 14.88 4.33 -17.41
N ALA A 494 13.56 4.32 -17.15
CA ALA A 494 12.56 3.89 -18.13
C ALA A 494 12.54 4.73 -19.41
N ARG A 495 12.76 6.04 -19.29
CA ARG A 495 12.60 6.98 -20.40
C ARG A 495 13.81 7.90 -20.61
N GLY A 496 14.74 8.00 -19.65
CA GLY A 496 15.90 8.88 -19.76
C GLY A 496 16.73 8.67 -21.04
N ALA A 497 16.95 7.41 -21.42
CA ALA A 497 17.68 7.05 -22.65
C ALA A 497 16.94 7.47 -23.95
N LEU A 498 15.65 7.79 -23.88
CA LEU A 498 14.82 8.22 -25.02
C LEU A 498 14.79 9.74 -25.20
N LEU A 499 15.29 10.52 -24.22
CA LEU A 499 15.34 11.98 -24.29
C LEU A 499 16.05 12.55 -25.55
N PRO A 500 17.10 11.92 -26.11
CA PRO A 500 17.70 12.37 -27.37
C PRO A 500 16.76 12.34 -28.58
N LYS A 501 15.63 11.62 -28.52
CA LYS A 501 14.58 11.70 -29.55
C LYS A 501 13.76 12.99 -29.42
N MET A 502 13.59 13.48 -28.20
CA MET A 502 12.75 14.63 -27.87
C MET A 502 13.50 15.96 -27.99
N TYR A 503 14.78 15.97 -27.62
CA TYR A 503 15.60 17.17 -27.57
C TYR A 503 16.79 17.10 -28.51
N SER A 504 17.10 18.23 -29.14
CA SER A 504 18.29 18.39 -29.97
C SER A 504 19.59 18.07 -29.21
N PRO A 505 20.67 17.66 -29.92
CA PRO A 505 21.97 17.44 -29.32
C PRO A 505 22.47 18.62 -28.47
N GLU A 506 22.17 19.86 -28.88
CA GLU A 506 22.52 21.07 -28.17
C GLU A 506 21.81 21.19 -26.82
N LEU A 507 20.50 20.89 -26.75
CA LEU A 507 19.77 20.87 -25.48
C LEU A 507 20.17 19.70 -24.60
N MET A 508 20.50 18.55 -25.20
CA MET A 508 21.06 17.42 -24.44
C MET A 508 22.41 17.77 -23.82
N ASP A 509 23.27 18.52 -24.50
CA ASP A 509 24.51 19.03 -23.88
C ASP A 509 24.22 20.08 -22.79
N ALA A 510 23.23 20.95 -22.99
CA ALA A 510 22.78 21.89 -21.96
C ALA A 510 22.33 21.16 -20.68
N PHE A 511 21.58 20.06 -20.80
CA PHE A 511 21.21 19.22 -19.66
C PHE A 511 22.43 18.57 -18.98
N ARG A 512 23.37 18.01 -19.76
CA ARG A 512 24.62 17.47 -19.18
C ARG A 512 25.41 18.54 -18.44
N ARG A 513 25.48 19.75 -19.00
CA ARG A 513 26.14 20.88 -18.37
C ARG A 513 25.43 21.32 -17.09
N PHE A 514 24.09 21.39 -17.10
CA PHE A 514 23.30 21.66 -15.90
C PHE A 514 23.61 20.65 -14.79
N LYS A 515 23.56 19.35 -15.08
CA LYS A 515 23.96 18.29 -14.14
C LYS A 515 25.39 18.48 -13.60
N ARG A 516 26.37 18.75 -14.47
CA ARG A 516 27.77 18.99 -14.07
C ARG A 516 27.96 20.21 -13.18
N LEU A 517 27.12 21.25 -13.32
CA LEU A 517 27.19 22.41 -12.43
C LEU A 517 26.88 22.02 -10.99
N TRP A 518 25.95 21.11 -10.77
CA TRP A 518 25.54 20.67 -9.43
C TRP A 518 26.37 19.50 -8.89
N ASP A 519 26.66 18.52 -9.75
CA ASP A 519 27.36 17.28 -9.40
C ASP A 519 28.44 16.94 -10.45
N PRO A 520 29.61 17.62 -10.41
CA PRO A 520 30.68 17.44 -11.39
C PRO A 520 31.34 16.05 -11.31
N ALA A 521 31.24 15.37 -10.17
CA ALA A 521 31.80 14.03 -9.96
C ALA A 521 30.86 12.90 -10.40
N ASN A 522 29.62 13.24 -10.80
CA ASN A 522 28.55 12.29 -11.14
C ASN A 522 28.32 11.25 -10.03
N LYS A 523 28.16 11.71 -8.79
CA LYS A 523 27.96 10.87 -7.59
C LYS A 523 26.55 10.97 -6.99
N MET A 524 25.71 11.86 -7.49
CA MET A 524 24.30 11.96 -7.11
C MET A 524 23.44 11.21 -8.13
N ASN A 525 22.81 10.12 -7.68
CA ASN A 525 21.96 9.20 -8.45
C ASN A 525 22.42 8.93 -9.90
N PRO A 526 23.64 8.40 -10.11
CA PRO A 526 24.21 8.24 -11.45
C PRO A 526 23.41 7.28 -12.33
N GLY A 527 23.43 7.48 -13.64
CA GLY A 527 22.77 6.58 -14.60
C GLY A 527 21.25 6.73 -14.68
N LYS A 528 20.69 7.85 -14.17
CA LYS A 528 19.27 8.21 -14.24
C LYS A 528 19.10 9.57 -14.91
N LEU A 529 17.94 9.79 -15.55
CA LEU A 529 17.54 11.01 -16.26
C LEU A 529 18.46 11.39 -17.45
N ILE A 530 19.71 11.79 -17.19
CA ILE A 530 20.72 12.12 -18.21
C ILE A 530 21.80 11.04 -18.25
N ASP A 531 22.20 10.66 -19.48
CA ASP A 531 23.12 9.55 -19.72
C ASP A 531 22.66 8.27 -18.96
N ALA A 532 21.34 8.05 -19.01
CA ALA A 532 20.67 6.97 -18.29
C ALA A 532 20.97 5.60 -18.89
N HIS A 533 20.85 4.55 -18.07
CA HIS A 533 20.85 3.18 -18.54
C HIS A 533 19.70 2.93 -19.55
N GLU A 534 19.88 1.95 -20.43
CA GLU A 534 18.83 1.58 -21.39
C GLU A 534 17.57 1.04 -20.68
N PRO A 535 16.37 1.22 -21.25
CA PRO A 535 15.12 0.77 -20.65
C PRO A 535 15.04 -0.74 -20.40
N HIS A 536 15.80 -1.54 -21.16
CA HIS A 536 15.84 -3.00 -21.04
C HIS A 536 17.09 -3.54 -20.33
N ALA A 537 17.90 -2.66 -19.72
CA ALA A 537 19.00 -3.04 -18.84
C ALA A 537 18.52 -3.15 -17.38
N ASP A 538 19.18 -3.98 -16.58
CA ASP A 538 18.98 -4.10 -15.11
C ASP A 538 17.53 -4.36 -14.68
N LEU A 539 16.76 -5.00 -15.56
CA LEU A 539 15.42 -5.42 -15.24
C LEU A 539 15.45 -6.41 -14.05
N ARG A 540 14.46 -6.28 -13.17
CA ARG A 540 14.19 -7.15 -12.01
C ARG A 540 13.76 -8.55 -12.45
N LEU A 541 13.18 -8.66 -13.64
CA LEU A 541 12.95 -9.91 -14.35
C LEU A 541 13.87 -9.91 -15.57
N GLY A 542 14.24 -11.09 -16.07
CA GLY A 542 15.14 -11.19 -17.22
C GLY A 542 15.16 -12.59 -17.80
N VAL A 543 15.93 -12.76 -18.87
CA VAL A 543 16.13 -14.07 -19.53
C VAL A 543 16.71 -15.15 -18.61
N ASP A 544 17.40 -14.70 -17.57
CA ASP A 544 18.03 -15.48 -16.51
C ASP A 544 17.21 -15.53 -15.21
N TYR A 545 16.00 -14.94 -15.20
CA TYR A 545 15.09 -15.03 -14.06
C TYR A 545 14.63 -16.48 -13.86
N ASN A 546 15.21 -17.12 -12.85
CA ASN A 546 14.96 -18.52 -12.54
C ASN A 546 14.90 -18.72 -11.02
N PRO A 547 13.82 -18.24 -10.36
CA PRO A 547 13.70 -18.32 -8.91
C PRO A 547 13.61 -19.77 -8.44
N TRP A 548 14.11 -20.02 -7.24
CA TRP A 548 13.97 -21.31 -6.58
C TRP A 548 12.49 -21.69 -6.42
N GLN A 549 12.15 -22.93 -6.81
CA GLN A 549 10.82 -23.51 -6.68
C GLN A 549 10.81 -24.61 -5.59
N PRO A 550 10.59 -24.26 -4.32
CA PRO A 550 10.47 -25.25 -3.24
C PRO A 550 9.14 -26.02 -3.30
N GLU A 551 9.12 -27.21 -2.71
CA GLU A 551 7.85 -27.86 -2.35
C GLU A 551 7.15 -27.05 -1.24
N THR A 552 5.82 -27.00 -1.28
CA THR A 552 5.02 -26.20 -0.36
C THR A 552 3.95 -27.02 0.37
N HIS A 553 3.59 -26.60 1.57
CA HIS A 553 2.46 -27.20 2.30
C HIS A 553 1.12 -26.67 1.78
N PHE A 554 1.02 -25.36 1.52
CA PHE A 554 -0.14 -24.78 0.83
C PHE A 554 -0.08 -25.01 -0.67
N ALA A 555 -1.25 -25.04 -1.31
CA ALA A 555 -1.37 -25.36 -2.74
C ALA A 555 -1.11 -24.18 -3.67
N PHE A 556 -1.22 -22.93 -3.21
CA PHE A 556 -1.03 -21.71 -4.03
C PHE A 556 -1.73 -21.75 -5.41
N GLU A 557 -2.97 -22.25 -5.50
CA GLU A 557 -3.67 -22.47 -6.78
C GLU A 557 -3.79 -21.18 -7.63
N SER A 558 -3.99 -20.03 -6.97
CA SER A 558 -4.07 -18.72 -7.61
C SER A 558 -2.75 -18.25 -8.24
N ASP A 559 -1.64 -18.88 -7.86
CA ASP A 559 -0.29 -18.59 -8.32
C ASP A 559 0.34 -19.84 -9.00
N HIS A 560 -0.52 -20.71 -9.57
CA HIS A 560 -0.14 -21.92 -10.30
C HIS A 560 0.74 -22.90 -9.50
N GLY A 561 0.53 -22.98 -8.18
CA GLY A 561 1.31 -23.86 -7.32
C GLY A 561 2.71 -23.34 -6.97
N SER A 562 3.03 -22.08 -7.29
CA SER A 562 4.36 -21.52 -7.06
C SER A 562 4.38 -20.47 -5.96
N PHE A 563 5.16 -20.74 -4.90
CA PHE A 563 5.44 -19.75 -3.88
C PHE A 563 6.25 -18.56 -4.41
N ALA A 564 7.19 -18.80 -5.34
CA ALA A 564 7.95 -17.73 -5.97
C ALA A 564 7.06 -16.76 -6.75
N ARG A 565 6.05 -17.29 -7.47
CA ARG A 565 5.05 -16.46 -8.14
C ARG A 565 4.17 -15.70 -7.14
N ALA A 566 3.81 -16.32 -6.03
CA ALA A 566 3.06 -15.66 -4.95
C ALA A 566 3.85 -14.49 -4.33
N ALA A 567 5.17 -14.67 -4.09
CA ALA A 567 6.06 -13.64 -3.58
C ALA A 567 6.23 -12.45 -4.57
N LEU A 568 6.16 -12.72 -5.88
CA LEU A 568 6.24 -11.70 -6.95
C LEU A 568 4.99 -10.81 -7.04
N ARG A 569 3.88 -11.14 -6.36
CA ARG A 569 2.61 -10.38 -6.47
C ARG A 569 2.73 -8.89 -6.15
N CYS A 570 3.70 -8.50 -5.31
CA CYS A 570 3.88 -7.10 -4.94
C CYS A 570 4.48 -6.27 -6.09
N VAL A 571 3.72 -5.29 -6.58
CA VAL A 571 4.14 -4.32 -7.60
C VAL A 571 4.56 -2.96 -7.01
N GLY A 572 5.01 -2.94 -5.76
CA GLY A 572 5.68 -1.76 -5.17
C GLY A 572 4.82 -0.53 -4.79
N VAL A 573 3.49 -0.54 -5.02
CA VAL A 573 2.55 0.60 -4.78
C VAL A 573 2.68 1.31 -3.42
N GLY A 574 3.11 0.58 -2.39
CA GLY A 574 3.27 1.14 -1.05
C GLY A 574 1.97 1.44 -0.31
N ALA A 575 0.81 0.92 -0.75
CA ALA A 575 -0.48 1.11 -0.05
C ALA A 575 -0.48 0.58 1.40
N CYS A 576 0.46 -0.29 1.75
CA CYS A 576 0.71 -0.78 3.10
C CYS A 576 1.53 0.17 3.98
N ARG A 577 1.93 1.34 3.47
CA ARG A 577 2.66 2.39 4.19
C ARG A 577 1.76 3.52 4.70
N LYS A 578 0.44 3.31 4.68
CA LYS A 578 -0.53 4.23 5.27
C LYS A 578 -0.48 4.14 6.80
N VAL A 579 -0.82 5.24 7.49
CA VAL A 579 -0.76 5.35 8.96
C VAL A 579 -2.07 5.83 9.59
N ASP A 580 -3.01 6.25 8.75
CA ASP A 580 -4.23 6.98 9.07
C ASP A 580 -5.46 6.06 9.17
N ALA A 581 -5.63 5.12 8.22
CA ALA A 581 -6.87 4.37 8.08
C ALA A 581 -6.70 2.88 7.71
N GLY A 582 -7.74 2.10 8.00
CA GLY A 582 -7.85 0.68 7.65
C GLY A 582 -7.00 -0.29 8.50
N THR A 583 -7.03 -1.56 8.12
CA THR A 583 -6.41 -2.65 8.88
C THR A 583 -5.04 -3.04 8.32
N MET A 584 -4.78 -2.83 7.02
CA MET A 584 -3.57 -3.36 6.39
C MET A 584 -2.30 -2.64 6.84
N CYS A 585 -1.44 -3.53 7.36
CA CYS A 585 -0.11 -3.39 7.91
C CYS A 585 -0.02 -2.65 9.24
N PRO A 586 -0.65 -3.19 10.30
CA PRO A 586 -0.62 -2.55 11.61
C PRO A 586 0.82 -2.38 12.12
N SER A 587 1.70 -3.36 11.91
CA SER A 587 3.10 -3.25 12.31
C SER A 587 3.84 -2.07 11.67
N PHE A 588 3.57 -1.74 10.40
CA PHE A 588 4.11 -0.53 9.79
C PHE A 588 3.53 0.71 10.47
N MET A 589 2.21 0.74 10.69
CA MET A 589 1.54 1.85 11.36
C MET A 589 2.06 2.12 12.78
N ALA A 590 2.59 1.10 13.46
CA ALA A 590 3.20 1.22 14.77
C ALA A 590 4.70 1.60 14.73
N THR A 591 5.44 1.19 13.69
CA THR A 591 6.92 1.27 13.68
C THR A 591 7.49 2.26 12.67
N GLY A 592 6.73 2.64 11.65
CA GLY A 592 7.20 3.41 10.50
C GLY A 592 8.26 2.69 9.65
N GLU A 593 8.49 1.39 9.87
CA GLU A 593 9.60 0.64 9.29
C GLU A 593 9.19 -0.11 8.02
N GLU A 594 9.91 0.10 6.91
CA GLU A 594 9.63 -0.54 5.62
C GLU A 594 9.64 -2.07 5.71
N LEU A 595 10.56 -2.64 6.49
CA LEU A 595 10.66 -4.08 6.77
C LEU A 595 9.34 -4.65 7.31
N HIS A 596 8.60 -3.84 8.07
CA HIS A 596 7.32 -4.23 8.69
C HIS A 596 6.11 -3.89 7.84
N SER A 597 6.30 -3.48 6.58
CA SER A 597 5.23 -3.27 5.60
C SER A 597 4.95 -4.56 4.82
N THR A 598 3.78 -4.65 4.18
CA THR A 598 3.46 -5.80 3.30
C THR A 598 4.40 -5.82 2.10
N ARG A 599 4.75 -4.65 1.55
CA ARG A 599 5.68 -4.50 0.44
C ARG A 599 7.07 -5.01 0.82
N GLY A 600 7.61 -4.54 1.93
CA GLY A 600 8.91 -4.97 2.43
C GLY A 600 8.99 -6.48 2.65
N ARG A 601 8.00 -7.07 3.32
CA ARG A 601 7.96 -8.54 3.53
C ARG A 601 7.83 -9.33 2.23
N ALA A 602 6.97 -8.89 1.32
CA ALA A 602 6.81 -9.56 0.03
C ALA A 602 8.10 -9.49 -0.79
N HIS A 603 8.80 -8.35 -0.74
CA HIS A 603 10.09 -8.20 -1.41
C HIS A 603 11.18 -9.05 -0.77
N MET A 604 11.28 -9.11 0.56
CA MET A 604 12.20 -10.00 1.26
C MET A 604 11.99 -11.47 0.90
N LEU A 605 10.73 -11.91 0.81
CA LEU A 605 10.40 -13.25 0.34
C LEU A 605 10.75 -13.45 -1.14
N TRP A 606 10.57 -12.43 -1.98
CA TRP A 606 10.96 -12.51 -3.39
C TRP A 606 12.48 -12.62 -3.55
N GLU A 607 13.26 -11.81 -2.82
CA GLU A 607 14.74 -11.87 -2.77
C GLU A 607 15.23 -13.22 -2.25
N LEU A 608 14.53 -13.81 -1.27
CA LEU A 608 14.80 -15.16 -0.79
C LEU A 608 14.68 -16.22 -1.91
N MET A 609 13.70 -16.05 -2.80
CA MET A 609 13.50 -16.98 -3.92
C MET A 609 14.55 -16.80 -5.01
N GLN A 610 15.17 -15.62 -5.13
CA GLN A 610 16.30 -15.39 -6.04
C GLN A 610 17.59 -16.02 -5.49
N GLY A 611 17.83 -15.87 -4.18
CA GLY A 611 18.99 -16.46 -3.50
C GLY A 611 20.32 -15.74 -3.75
N GLU A 612 20.30 -14.57 -4.39
CA GLU A 612 21.50 -13.76 -4.68
C GLU A 612 21.97 -12.95 -3.48
N VAL A 613 21.09 -12.12 -2.92
CA VAL A 613 21.40 -11.25 -1.76
C VAL A 613 21.06 -11.94 -0.45
N LEU A 614 20.00 -12.75 -0.45
CA LEU A 614 19.55 -13.49 0.72
C LEU A 614 19.82 -14.99 0.54
N PRO A 615 21.04 -15.44 0.87
CA PRO A 615 21.38 -16.85 0.78
C PRO A 615 20.64 -17.67 1.85
N ASN A 616 20.83 -18.99 1.82
CA ASN A 616 20.36 -19.95 2.83
C ASN A 616 18.87 -20.29 2.81
N LYS A 617 18.15 -19.93 1.73
CA LYS A 617 16.79 -20.45 1.46
C LYS A 617 15.89 -20.27 2.68
N TRP A 618 15.20 -21.31 3.14
CA TRP A 618 14.29 -21.24 4.28
C TRP A 618 14.94 -20.88 5.62
N LYS A 619 16.25 -21.01 5.79
CA LYS A 619 16.98 -20.68 7.03
C LYS A 619 17.60 -19.28 6.95
N ASN A 620 16.76 -18.28 6.71
CA ASN A 620 17.18 -16.89 6.58
C ASN A 620 16.63 -16.02 7.73
N GLU A 621 17.53 -15.43 8.53
CA GLU A 621 17.14 -14.63 9.69
C GLU A 621 16.53 -13.27 9.30
N SER A 622 17.02 -12.62 8.24
CA SER A 622 16.47 -11.34 7.79
C SER A 622 15.02 -11.46 7.33
N VAL A 623 14.67 -12.56 6.64
CA VAL A 623 13.27 -12.84 6.27
C VAL A 623 12.44 -13.17 7.51
N LYS A 624 12.97 -13.96 8.45
CA LYS A 624 12.30 -14.27 9.70
C LYS A 624 11.99 -13.01 10.51
N GLU A 625 12.96 -12.10 10.62
CA GLU A 625 12.81 -10.78 11.27
C GLU A 625 11.70 -9.96 10.60
N ALA A 626 11.71 -9.88 9.27
CA ALA A 626 10.67 -9.17 8.52
C ALA A 626 9.25 -9.69 8.85
N LEU A 627 9.10 -11.00 9.01
CA LEU A 627 7.83 -11.66 9.28
C LEU A 627 7.45 -11.68 10.76
N ASP A 628 8.37 -11.39 11.68
CA ASP A 628 8.14 -11.58 13.11
C ASP A 628 7.02 -10.67 13.63
N LEU A 629 7.03 -9.38 13.22
CA LEU A 629 5.98 -8.43 13.55
C LEU A 629 4.72 -8.53 12.67
N CYS A 630 4.57 -9.56 11.83
CA CYS A 630 3.32 -9.77 11.10
C CYS A 630 2.27 -10.44 12.02
N LEU A 631 1.13 -9.77 12.22
CA LEU A 631 0.03 -10.24 13.09
C LEU A 631 -0.86 -11.33 12.44
N SER A 632 -0.52 -11.80 11.23
CA SER A 632 -1.29 -12.84 10.51
C SER A 632 -2.79 -12.53 10.35
N CYS A 633 -3.16 -11.25 10.27
CA CYS A 633 -4.56 -10.80 10.25
C CYS A 633 -5.26 -10.93 8.89
N LYS A 634 -4.52 -11.27 7.83
CA LYS A 634 -4.97 -11.33 6.42
C LYS A 634 -5.51 -10.03 5.82
N ALA A 635 -5.43 -8.88 6.51
CA ALA A 635 -5.90 -7.60 5.95
C ALA A 635 -5.21 -7.24 4.61
N CYS A 636 -3.96 -7.67 4.40
CA CYS A 636 -3.29 -7.51 3.11
C CYS A 636 -3.93 -8.29 1.98
N LYS A 637 -4.67 -9.37 2.24
CA LYS A 637 -5.36 -10.13 1.19
C LYS A 637 -6.51 -9.33 0.56
N SER A 638 -7.25 -8.57 1.39
CA SER A 638 -8.39 -7.77 0.97
C SER A 638 -8.01 -6.33 0.61
N GLU A 639 -7.28 -5.63 1.48
CA GLU A 639 -6.97 -4.21 1.30
C GLU A 639 -5.75 -3.96 0.39
N CYS A 640 -4.86 -4.94 0.19
CA CYS A 640 -3.79 -4.77 -0.79
C CYS A 640 -4.40 -4.76 -2.19
N PRO A 641 -4.08 -3.78 -3.05
CA PRO A 641 -4.62 -3.73 -4.40
C PRO A 641 -4.33 -4.99 -5.23
N VAL A 642 -3.21 -5.67 -4.96
CA VAL A 642 -2.78 -6.93 -5.61
C VAL A 642 -3.02 -8.21 -4.80
N SER A 643 -3.69 -8.10 -3.64
CA SER A 643 -4.13 -9.23 -2.80
C SER A 643 -3.02 -10.17 -2.34
N VAL A 644 -1.94 -9.60 -1.81
CA VAL A 644 -0.86 -10.36 -1.14
C VAL A 644 -1.41 -11.02 0.13
N ASP A 645 -1.24 -12.33 0.27
CA ASP A 645 -1.65 -13.07 1.48
C ASP A 645 -0.45 -13.34 2.40
N MET A 646 0.03 -12.28 3.05
CA MET A 646 1.23 -12.33 3.90
C MET A 646 1.08 -13.29 5.11
N ALA A 647 -0.15 -13.56 5.57
CA ALA A 647 -0.38 -14.52 6.65
C ALA A 647 -0.07 -15.95 6.19
N THR A 648 -0.53 -16.31 4.99
CA THR A 648 -0.20 -17.60 4.35
C THR A 648 1.30 -17.69 4.08
N TYR A 649 1.91 -16.61 3.55
CA TYR A 649 3.34 -16.62 3.21
C TYR A 649 4.22 -16.76 4.45
N LYS A 650 3.89 -16.06 5.54
CA LYS A 650 4.54 -16.23 6.85
C LYS A 650 4.44 -17.67 7.34
N SER A 651 3.25 -18.25 7.28
CA SER A 651 3.00 -19.60 7.79
C SER A 651 3.77 -20.65 7.00
N GLU A 652 3.82 -20.51 5.67
CA GLU A 652 4.62 -21.37 4.77
C GLU A 652 6.12 -21.24 5.10
N PHE A 653 6.66 -20.01 5.13
CA PHE A 653 8.06 -19.77 5.49
C PHE A 653 8.42 -20.37 6.85
N LEU A 654 7.60 -20.17 7.88
CA LEU A 654 7.87 -20.68 9.23
C LEU A 654 7.76 -22.21 9.32
N ALA A 655 6.97 -22.86 8.46
CA ALA A 655 6.92 -24.32 8.40
C ALA A 655 8.28 -24.88 8.00
N HIS A 656 8.82 -24.38 6.90
CA HIS A 656 10.13 -24.78 6.41
C HIS A 656 11.29 -24.31 7.28
N TYR A 657 11.24 -23.06 7.78
CA TYR A 657 12.27 -22.52 8.66
C TYR A 657 12.47 -23.41 9.89
N TYR A 658 11.45 -24.09 10.39
CA TYR A 658 11.56 -24.95 11.58
C TYR A 658 11.54 -26.46 11.28
N GLU A 659 11.53 -26.89 10.02
CA GLU A 659 11.45 -28.31 9.64
C GLU A 659 12.62 -29.12 10.22
N GLN A 660 13.85 -28.57 10.14
CA GLN A 660 15.08 -29.21 10.60
C GLN A 660 15.64 -28.61 11.89
N GLY A 661 14.83 -27.86 12.66
CA GLY A 661 15.30 -27.11 13.83
C GLY A 661 14.39 -27.21 15.05
N HIS A 662 14.89 -26.74 16.19
CA HIS A 662 14.09 -26.63 17.40
C HIS A 662 13.20 -25.39 17.35
N ARG A 663 11.94 -25.56 17.74
CA ARG A 663 11.00 -24.46 17.94
C ARG A 663 11.08 -23.99 19.40
N PRO A 664 10.98 -22.68 19.67
CA PRO A 664 10.85 -22.18 21.03
C PRO A 664 9.69 -22.83 21.78
N LEU A 665 9.84 -23.06 23.10
CA LEU A 665 8.82 -23.74 23.91
C LEU A 665 7.46 -23.04 23.86
N PHE A 666 7.46 -21.69 23.83
CA PHE A 666 6.24 -20.92 23.77
C PHE A 666 5.43 -21.18 22.48
N HIS A 667 6.09 -21.53 21.35
CA HIS A 667 5.38 -21.93 20.14
C HIS A 667 4.49 -23.14 20.42
N TYR A 668 4.99 -24.17 21.11
CA TYR A 668 4.19 -25.34 21.45
C TYR A 668 3.11 -25.05 22.50
N ALA A 669 3.39 -24.16 23.45
CA ALA A 669 2.43 -23.76 24.47
C ALA A 669 1.22 -23.05 23.85
N PHE A 670 1.45 -22.04 23.00
CA PHE A 670 0.38 -21.28 22.37
C PHE A 670 -0.28 -22.01 21.20
N ALA A 671 0.49 -22.71 20.37
CA ALA A 671 -0.05 -23.43 19.21
C ALA A 671 -1.06 -24.53 19.59
N ARG A 672 -0.90 -25.13 20.79
CA ARG A 672 -1.76 -26.19 21.33
C ARG A 672 -2.61 -25.74 22.51
N ILE A 673 -2.97 -24.44 22.55
CA ILE A 673 -3.80 -23.87 23.61
C ILE A 673 -5.13 -24.60 23.79
N ASP A 674 -5.67 -25.20 22.73
CA ASP A 674 -6.87 -26.05 22.76
C ASP A 674 -6.71 -27.26 23.70
N ARG A 675 -5.56 -27.93 23.65
CA ARG A 675 -5.28 -29.11 24.48
C ARG A 675 -5.12 -28.71 25.94
N TRP A 676 -4.38 -27.62 26.20
CA TRP A 676 -4.18 -27.10 27.55
C TRP A 676 -5.50 -26.61 28.16
N ALA A 677 -6.31 -25.89 27.38
CA ALA A 677 -7.63 -25.42 27.81
C ALA A 677 -8.59 -26.59 28.09
N HIS A 678 -8.60 -27.61 27.24
CA HIS A 678 -9.41 -28.81 27.46
C HIS A 678 -9.02 -29.52 28.76
N MET A 679 -7.72 -29.67 29.04
CA MET A 679 -7.25 -30.25 30.30
C MET A 679 -7.55 -29.36 31.51
N ALA A 680 -7.34 -28.04 31.40
CA ALA A 680 -7.65 -27.09 32.46
C ALA A 680 -9.15 -27.08 32.81
N SER A 681 -10.03 -27.32 31.83
CA SER A 681 -11.49 -27.29 32.02
C SER A 681 -12.05 -28.37 32.95
N PHE A 682 -11.26 -29.40 33.32
CA PHE A 682 -11.67 -30.40 34.31
C PHE A 682 -11.56 -29.86 35.75
N VAL A 683 -10.60 -28.98 36.03
CA VAL A 683 -10.32 -28.41 37.36
C VAL A 683 -9.93 -26.91 37.26
N PRO A 684 -10.78 -26.06 36.65
CA PRO A 684 -10.42 -24.67 36.33
C PRO A 684 -10.10 -23.84 37.57
N TRP A 685 -10.73 -24.11 38.71
CA TRP A 685 -10.49 -23.39 39.97
C TRP A 685 -9.03 -23.51 40.43
N LEU A 686 -8.42 -24.70 40.29
CA LEU A 686 -7.04 -24.95 40.69
C LEU A 686 -6.05 -24.27 39.74
N VAL A 687 -6.28 -24.42 38.43
CA VAL A 687 -5.44 -23.79 37.40
C VAL A 687 -5.46 -22.27 37.54
N ASN A 688 -6.64 -21.68 37.72
CA ASN A 688 -6.78 -20.24 37.92
C ASN A 688 -6.14 -19.74 39.23
N ALA A 689 -6.15 -20.55 40.29
CA ALA A 689 -5.46 -20.21 41.54
C ALA A 689 -3.94 -20.20 41.35
N LEU A 690 -3.38 -21.19 40.66
CA LEU A 690 -1.95 -21.27 40.34
C LEU A 690 -1.51 -20.13 39.42
N SER A 691 -2.30 -19.78 38.40
CA SER A 691 -2.00 -18.67 37.48
C SER A 691 -1.99 -17.29 38.15
N LYS A 692 -2.65 -17.14 39.30
CA LYS A 692 -2.67 -15.90 40.10
C LYS A 692 -1.59 -15.85 41.18
N ALA A 693 -0.95 -16.97 41.51
CA ALA A 693 0.12 -16.99 42.51
C ALA A 693 1.36 -16.25 41.94
N PRO A 694 1.83 -15.14 42.54
CA PRO A 694 2.81 -14.25 41.91
C PRO A 694 4.12 -14.93 41.51
N VAL A 695 4.63 -15.84 42.35
CA VAL A 695 5.89 -16.57 42.08
C VAL A 695 5.72 -17.57 40.94
N VAL A 696 4.63 -18.34 40.95
CA VAL A 696 4.34 -19.35 39.93
C VAL A 696 4.06 -18.69 38.58
N SER A 697 3.22 -17.65 38.58
CA SER A 697 2.87 -16.87 37.40
C SER A 697 4.10 -16.18 36.81
N GLY A 698 4.93 -15.55 37.63
CA GLY A 698 6.17 -14.91 37.18
C GLY A 698 7.15 -15.88 36.54
N LEU A 699 7.34 -17.07 37.13
CA LEU A 699 8.20 -18.11 36.56
C LEU A 699 7.64 -18.66 35.24
N MET A 700 6.34 -18.93 35.19
CA MET A 700 5.67 -19.41 33.97
C MET A 700 5.76 -18.40 32.84
N LYS A 701 5.48 -17.12 33.11
CA LYS A 701 5.58 -16.05 32.13
C LYS A 701 6.99 -15.93 31.58
N LYS A 702 8.01 -15.95 32.46
CA LYS A 702 9.41 -15.93 32.04
C LYS A 702 9.79 -17.14 31.18
N LEU A 703 9.35 -18.34 31.55
CA LEU A 703 9.63 -19.57 30.80
C LEU A 703 8.96 -19.59 29.41
N LEU A 704 7.75 -19.04 29.32
CA LEU A 704 6.96 -18.99 28.08
C LEU A 704 7.12 -17.68 27.31
N HIS A 705 8.08 -16.84 27.68
CA HIS A 705 8.35 -15.55 27.03
C HIS A 705 7.14 -14.60 26.97
N ILE A 706 6.29 -14.65 28.01
CA ILE A 706 5.10 -13.80 28.14
C ILE A 706 5.47 -12.50 28.86
N ALA A 707 4.99 -11.37 28.36
CA ALA A 707 5.20 -10.05 28.94
C ALA A 707 4.71 -10.02 30.40
N PRO A 708 5.53 -9.51 31.35
CA PRO A 708 5.17 -9.52 32.77
C PRO A 708 3.87 -8.74 33.08
N GLU A 709 3.56 -7.72 32.29
CA GLU A 709 2.37 -6.86 32.38
C GLU A 709 1.07 -7.63 32.07
N ARG A 710 1.15 -8.73 31.30
CA ARG A 710 -0.03 -9.45 30.83
C ARG A 710 -0.65 -10.31 31.91
N THR A 711 -1.97 -10.38 31.97
CA THR A 711 -2.66 -11.35 32.82
C THR A 711 -3.00 -12.60 32.04
N MET A 712 -2.72 -13.77 32.61
CA MET A 712 -3.11 -15.04 31.99
C MET A 712 -4.64 -15.14 31.93
N PRO A 713 -5.22 -15.59 30.79
CA PRO A 713 -6.65 -15.81 30.67
C PRO A 713 -7.18 -16.76 31.75
N LYS A 714 -8.43 -16.53 32.16
CA LYS A 714 -9.13 -17.41 33.12
C LYS A 714 -9.77 -18.58 32.37
N PHE A 715 -9.54 -19.79 32.86
CA PHE A 715 -10.22 -20.99 32.37
C PHE A 715 -11.54 -21.23 33.11
N ASP A 716 -12.49 -21.88 32.46
CA ASP A 716 -13.79 -22.29 33.00
C ASP A 716 -14.07 -23.75 32.62
N TYR A 717 -15.12 -24.32 33.19
CA TYR A 717 -15.66 -25.60 32.78
C TYR A 717 -16.18 -25.51 31.34
N ALA A 718 -15.88 -26.55 30.56
CA ALA A 718 -16.27 -26.62 29.15
C ALA A 718 -17.78 -26.47 28.98
N TYR A 719 -18.22 -25.52 28.15
CA TYR A 719 -19.64 -25.33 27.84
C TYR A 719 -20.26 -26.61 27.26
N THR A 720 -19.53 -27.32 26.41
CA THR A 720 -20.00 -28.56 25.77
C THR A 720 -20.29 -29.71 26.74
N ARG A 721 -19.82 -29.65 27.99
CA ARG A 721 -20.08 -30.67 29.03
C ARG A 721 -21.29 -30.38 29.91
N ARG A 722 -21.93 -29.22 29.76
CA ARG A 722 -23.11 -28.86 30.57
C ARG A 722 -24.31 -29.74 30.18
N THR A 723 -25.07 -30.18 31.19
CA THR A 723 -26.32 -30.93 30.99
C THR A 723 -27.33 -30.07 30.25
N ARG A 724 -27.94 -30.59 29.18
CA ARG A 724 -28.91 -29.84 28.35
C ARG A 724 -30.34 -30.29 28.59
N VAL A 725 -31.25 -29.34 28.45
CA VAL A 725 -32.69 -29.58 28.44
C VAL A 725 -33.08 -30.16 27.07
N PRO A 726 -33.95 -31.19 27.00
CA PRO A 726 -34.46 -31.71 25.73
C PRO A 726 -35.14 -30.60 24.92
N LYS A 727 -34.79 -30.48 23.63
CA LYS A 727 -35.33 -29.46 22.72
C LYS A 727 -36.31 -30.05 21.71
N ASP A 728 -37.19 -29.20 21.20
CA ASP A 728 -38.14 -29.51 20.14
C ASP A 728 -37.41 -30.00 18.88
N LEU A 729 -37.74 -31.20 18.43
CA LEU A 729 -37.14 -31.83 17.25
C LEU A 729 -37.72 -31.29 15.93
N SER A 730 -38.77 -30.48 15.98
CA SER A 730 -39.43 -29.89 14.80
C SER A 730 -38.72 -28.65 14.25
N GLN A 731 -37.85 -28.01 15.04
CA GLN A 731 -37.09 -26.82 14.61
C GLN A 731 -35.91 -27.18 13.70
N PRO A 732 -35.59 -26.33 12.71
CA PRO A 732 -34.42 -26.51 11.85
C PRO A 732 -33.13 -26.55 12.68
N GLU A 733 -32.22 -27.43 12.29
CA GLU A 733 -30.94 -27.60 12.99
C GLU A 733 -29.89 -26.60 12.52
N VAL A 734 -29.10 -26.10 13.46
CA VAL A 734 -27.88 -25.32 13.23
C VAL A 734 -26.76 -25.88 14.11
N PHE A 735 -25.56 -26.03 13.56
CA PHE A 735 -24.41 -26.50 14.33
C PHE A 735 -23.65 -25.30 14.91
N LEU A 736 -23.69 -25.11 16.23
CA LEU A 736 -22.93 -24.07 16.90
C LEU A 736 -21.51 -24.60 17.21
N TRP A 737 -20.52 -24.08 16.49
CA TRP A 737 -19.12 -24.44 16.65
C TRP A 737 -18.60 -23.95 18.01
N ALA A 738 -18.14 -24.89 18.84
CA ALA A 738 -17.54 -24.59 20.13
C ALA A 738 -16.04 -24.30 19.98
N ASP A 739 -15.68 -23.06 19.62
CA ASP A 739 -14.27 -22.65 19.54
C ASP A 739 -13.58 -22.70 20.90
N THR A 740 -12.25 -22.78 20.89
CA THR A 740 -11.43 -22.97 22.09
C THR A 740 -11.67 -21.89 23.16
N PHE A 741 -11.80 -20.62 22.78
CA PHE A 741 -11.86 -19.52 23.73
C PHE A 741 -13.26 -19.39 24.33
N ASN A 742 -14.30 -19.43 23.51
CA ASN A 742 -15.67 -19.35 24.00
C ASN A 742 -16.09 -20.64 24.73
N ASN A 743 -15.53 -21.81 24.40
CA ASN A 743 -15.85 -23.05 25.13
C ASN A 743 -15.18 -23.15 26.51
N TYR A 744 -13.92 -22.70 26.63
CA TYR A 744 -13.11 -22.94 27.83
C TYR A 744 -12.75 -21.68 28.64
N MET A 745 -13.03 -20.45 28.16
CA MET A 745 -12.70 -19.20 28.86
C MET A 745 -13.88 -18.24 28.97
N HIS A 746 -14.71 -18.13 27.92
CA HIS A 746 -15.91 -17.28 27.91
C HIS A 746 -17.19 -18.08 27.58
N PRO A 747 -17.56 -19.10 28.37
CA PRO A 747 -18.76 -19.94 28.12
C PRO A 747 -20.08 -19.16 28.13
N ALA A 748 -20.12 -17.96 28.74
CA ALA A 748 -21.27 -17.07 28.68
C ALA A 748 -21.60 -16.64 27.23
N THR A 749 -20.59 -16.47 26.38
CA THR A 749 -20.77 -16.12 24.96
C THR A 749 -21.42 -17.26 24.18
N MET A 750 -21.00 -18.51 24.42
CA MET A 750 -21.65 -19.70 23.84
C MET A 750 -23.11 -19.84 24.29
N GLN A 751 -23.37 -19.61 25.58
CA GLN A 751 -24.71 -19.65 26.14
C GLN A 751 -25.63 -18.60 25.49
N ALA A 752 -25.12 -17.38 25.34
CA ALA A 752 -25.85 -16.30 24.70
C ALA A 752 -26.14 -16.61 23.23
N ALA A 753 -25.16 -17.15 22.49
CA ALA A 753 -25.36 -17.53 21.09
C ALA A 753 -26.38 -18.66 20.94
N GLU A 754 -26.32 -19.69 21.78
CA GLU A 754 -27.32 -20.76 21.79
C GLU A 754 -28.72 -20.21 22.09
N GLN A 755 -28.85 -19.26 23.02
CA GLN A 755 -30.12 -18.59 23.31
C GLN A 755 -30.65 -17.83 22.10
N VAL A 756 -29.81 -16.99 21.48
CA VAL A 756 -30.17 -16.20 20.28
C VAL A 756 -30.62 -17.10 19.13
N LEU A 757 -29.93 -18.22 18.89
CA LEU A 757 -30.31 -19.18 17.86
C LEU A 757 -31.67 -19.84 18.16
N ASN A 758 -31.94 -20.20 19.42
CA ASN A 758 -33.25 -20.75 19.80
C ASN A 758 -34.36 -19.71 19.67
N ASP A 759 -34.10 -18.45 20.08
CA ASP A 759 -35.03 -17.33 19.96
C ASP A 759 -35.32 -16.99 18.49
N ALA A 760 -34.35 -17.23 17.60
CA ALA A 760 -34.50 -17.14 16.14
C ALA A 760 -35.21 -18.38 15.52
N GLY A 761 -35.61 -19.37 16.32
CA GLY A 761 -36.36 -20.54 15.88
C GLY A 761 -35.52 -21.74 15.46
N PHE A 762 -34.22 -21.77 15.79
CA PHE A 762 -33.29 -22.84 15.41
C PHE A 762 -32.86 -23.69 16.60
N ARG A 763 -32.74 -25.00 16.36
CA ARG A 763 -32.19 -25.94 17.33
C ARG A 763 -30.66 -26.00 17.19
N ALA A 764 -29.94 -25.35 18.10
CA ALA A 764 -28.48 -25.41 18.14
C ALA A 764 -27.95 -26.78 18.64
N THR A 765 -27.19 -27.49 17.80
CA THR A 765 -26.38 -28.67 18.16
C THR A 765 -24.92 -28.25 18.40
N LEU A 766 -24.15 -29.03 19.16
CA LEU A 766 -22.73 -28.75 19.46
C LEU A 766 -21.87 -29.98 19.18
N PRO A 767 -20.54 -29.84 19.06
CA PRO A 767 -19.62 -30.96 19.00
C PRO A 767 -19.78 -31.93 20.18
N THR A 768 -19.80 -33.23 19.89
CA THR A 768 -19.82 -34.32 20.89
C THR A 768 -18.43 -34.76 21.33
N GLN A 769 -17.39 -34.32 20.62
CA GLN A 769 -15.99 -34.58 20.91
C GLN A 769 -15.18 -33.28 20.91
N HIS A 770 -13.95 -33.33 21.43
CA HIS A 770 -13.05 -32.18 21.43
C HIS A 770 -12.51 -31.92 20.01
N LEU A 771 -12.84 -30.76 19.47
CA LEU A 771 -12.40 -30.28 18.15
C LEU A 771 -11.82 -28.87 18.29
N CYS A 772 -10.91 -28.51 17.40
CA CYS A 772 -10.35 -27.16 17.30
C CYS A 772 -10.10 -26.81 15.83
N CYS A 773 -10.27 -25.53 15.49
CA CYS A 773 -9.97 -25.02 14.16
C CYS A 773 -8.45 -24.96 13.90
N GLY A 774 -7.62 -24.98 14.96
CA GLY A 774 -6.17 -24.98 14.85
C GLY A 774 -5.55 -23.63 14.50
N ARG A 775 -6.29 -22.50 14.58
CA ARG A 775 -5.82 -21.17 14.18
C ARG A 775 -4.42 -20.81 14.70
N PRO A 776 -4.05 -21.04 15.99
CA PRO A 776 -2.71 -20.71 16.47
C PRO A 776 -1.56 -21.49 15.80
N LEU A 777 -1.83 -22.65 15.19
CA LEU A 777 -0.81 -23.46 14.51
C LEU A 777 -0.20 -22.72 13.31
N TYR A 778 -0.99 -21.91 12.61
CA TYR A 778 -0.54 -21.13 11.45
C TYR A 778 0.45 -20.03 11.85
N ASP A 779 0.23 -19.35 12.98
CA ASP A 779 1.11 -18.25 13.44
C ASP A 779 2.55 -18.70 13.68
N PHE A 780 2.73 -20.00 13.95
CA PHE A 780 4.02 -20.64 14.16
C PHE A 780 4.43 -21.56 13.00
N GLY A 781 3.68 -21.65 11.90
CA GLY A 781 3.99 -22.53 10.77
C GLY A 781 3.96 -24.03 11.11
N MET A 782 3.05 -24.50 11.96
CA MET A 782 2.85 -25.93 12.24
C MET A 782 1.83 -26.55 11.28
N LEU A 783 2.11 -26.45 9.98
CA LEU A 783 1.12 -26.70 8.91
C LEU A 783 0.67 -28.17 8.80
N ASP A 784 1.55 -29.14 9.03
CA ASP A 784 1.15 -30.56 9.02
C ASP A 784 0.18 -30.90 10.16
N VAL A 785 0.41 -30.31 11.34
CA VAL A 785 -0.49 -30.46 12.49
C VAL A 785 -1.81 -29.76 12.21
N ALA A 786 -1.78 -28.57 11.58
CA ALA A 786 -2.99 -27.86 11.18
C ALA A 786 -3.81 -28.68 10.17
N LYS A 787 -3.15 -29.26 9.16
CA LYS A 787 -3.79 -30.17 8.20
C LYS A 787 -4.42 -31.38 8.88
N GLN A 788 -3.74 -32.00 9.84
CA GLN A 788 -4.30 -33.13 10.60
C GLN A 788 -5.53 -32.72 11.44
N TYR A 789 -5.51 -31.53 12.04
CA TYR A 789 -6.66 -30.98 12.75
C TYR A 789 -7.85 -30.81 11.80
N LEU A 790 -7.64 -30.24 10.63
CA LEU A 790 -8.68 -30.04 9.62
C LEU A 790 -9.27 -31.37 9.13
N LEU A 791 -8.44 -32.38 8.84
CA LEU A 791 -8.93 -33.72 8.47
C LEU A 791 -9.81 -34.32 9.56
N THR A 792 -9.39 -34.19 10.83
CA THR A 792 -10.18 -34.65 11.99
C THR A 792 -11.52 -33.91 12.07
N VAL A 793 -11.55 -32.61 11.79
CA VAL A 793 -12.78 -31.82 11.74
C VAL A 793 -13.69 -32.28 10.60
N LEU A 794 -13.16 -32.48 9.39
CA LEU A 794 -13.94 -32.96 8.24
C LEU A 794 -14.54 -34.34 8.49
N ASP A 795 -13.80 -35.24 9.14
CA ASP A 795 -14.30 -36.58 9.49
C ASP A 795 -15.39 -36.49 10.57
N ALA A 796 -15.17 -35.66 11.59
CA ALA A 796 -16.12 -35.48 12.69
C ALA A 796 -17.43 -34.80 12.26
N MET A 797 -17.36 -33.89 11.29
CA MET A 797 -18.49 -33.11 10.80
C MET A 797 -19.16 -33.70 9.57
N ALA A 798 -18.73 -34.88 9.11
CA ALA A 798 -19.31 -35.52 7.92
C ALA A 798 -20.84 -35.57 7.93
N PRO A 799 -21.54 -35.92 9.03
CA PRO A 799 -23.01 -35.92 9.06
C PRO A 799 -23.61 -34.53 8.79
N GLN A 800 -23.05 -33.47 9.38
CA GLN A 800 -23.51 -32.09 9.19
C GLN A 800 -23.24 -31.61 7.77
N LEU A 801 -22.07 -31.96 7.22
CA LEU A 801 -21.68 -31.59 5.84
C LEU A 801 -22.51 -32.32 4.79
N GLU A 802 -22.92 -33.56 5.04
CA GLU A 802 -23.84 -34.31 4.19
C GLU A 802 -25.26 -33.75 4.25
N ALA A 803 -25.72 -33.37 5.43
CA ALA A 803 -27.03 -32.75 5.63
C ALA A 803 -27.11 -31.29 5.15
N GLY A 804 -25.98 -30.64 4.86
CA GLY A 804 -25.93 -29.21 4.53
C GLY A 804 -26.30 -28.31 5.71
N THR A 805 -26.05 -28.78 6.95
CA THR A 805 -26.36 -28.05 8.17
C THR A 805 -25.49 -26.79 8.26
N PRO A 806 -26.09 -25.59 8.43
CA PRO A 806 -25.31 -24.37 8.65
C PRO A 806 -24.49 -24.46 9.94
N ILE A 807 -23.26 -23.94 9.89
CA ILE A 807 -22.31 -23.97 11.00
C ILE A 807 -22.06 -22.54 11.46
N VAL A 808 -22.47 -22.21 12.68
CA VAL A 808 -22.27 -20.89 13.29
C VAL A 808 -20.99 -20.90 14.11
N VAL A 809 -20.08 -19.98 13.79
CA VAL A 809 -18.80 -19.77 14.49
C VAL A 809 -18.81 -18.40 15.14
N LEU A 810 -18.43 -18.33 16.43
CA LEU A 810 -18.42 -17.08 17.19
C LEU A 810 -17.09 -16.34 17.09
N GLU A 811 -15.98 -17.06 17.07
CA GLU A 811 -14.64 -16.47 16.93
C GLU A 811 -14.27 -16.25 15.45
N PRO A 812 -14.14 -14.99 14.97
CA PRO A 812 -13.93 -14.74 13.54
C PRO A 812 -12.61 -15.32 13.01
N SER A 813 -11.58 -15.42 13.84
CA SER A 813 -10.32 -16.04 13.42
C SER A 813 -10.44 -17.54 13.15
N CYS A 814 -11.33 -18.27 13.85
CA CYS A 814 -11.64 -19.67 13.52
C CYS A 814 -12.46 -19.78 12.23
N ALA A 815 -13.42 -18.88 12.01
CA ALA A 815 -14.22 -18.88 10.79
C ALA A 815 -13.34 -18.68 9.54
N THR A 816 -12.30 -17.83 9.62
CA THR A 816 -11.31 -17.68 8.54
C THR A 816 -10.54 -18.97 8.25
N VAL A 817 -10.25 -19.81 9.26
CA VAL A 817 -9.58 -21.09 8.99
C VAL A 817 -10.44 -21.97 8.09
N PHE A 818 -11.74 -22.06 8.35
CA PHE A 818 -12.63 -22.89 7.54
C PHE A 818 -12.93 -22.29 6.16
N ARG A 819 -13.06 -20.96 6.07
CA ARG A 819 -13.39 -20.28 4.81
C ARG A 819 -12.19 -20.09 3.88
N ASP A 820 -10.97 -20.03 4.43
CA ASP A 820 -9.77 -19.66 3.66
C ASP A 820 -8.64 -20.68 3.78
N GLU A 821 -8.09 -20.89 4.99
CA GLU A 821 -6.88 -21.73 5.16
C GLU A 821 -7.12 -23.19 4.80
N LEU A 822 -8.31 -23.70 5.10
CA LEU A 822 -8.75 -25.03 4.75
C LEU A 822 -8.70 -25.26 3.24
N LEU A 823 -9.13 -24.28 2.44
CA LEU A 823 -9.09 -24.36 0.99
C LEU A 823 -7.67 -24.25 0.45
N ASN A 824 -6.78 -23.50 1.13
CA ASN A 824 -5.37 -23.42 0.75
C ASN A 824 -4.61 -24.73 1.02
N LEU A 825 -4.98 -25.50 2.06
CA LEU A 825 -4.33 -26.78 2.43
C LEU A 825 -4.95 -28.00 1.75
N LEU A 826 -6.27 -27.98 1.51
CA LEU A 826 -7.06 -29.11 1.00
C LEU A 826 -7.95 -28.66 -0.19
N PRO A 827 -7.39 -28.05 -1.25
CA PRO A 827 -8.20 -27.47 -2.34
C PRO A 827 -9.03 -28.50 -3.11
N HIS A 828 -8.57 -29.76 -3.13
CA HIS A 828 -9.20 -30.84 -3.90
C HIS A 828 -10.11 -31.74 -3.06
N ASP A 829 -10.26 -31.49 -1.74
CA ASP A 829 -11.22 -32.23 -0.92
C ASP A 829 -12.60 -31.57 -1.03
N PRO A 830 -13.63 -32.22 -1.61
CA PRO A 830 -14.95 -31.61 -1.77
C PRO A 830 -15.62 -31.29 -0.42
N ARG A 831 -15.25 -31.98 0.66
CA ARG A 831 -15.74 -31.68 2.02
C ARG A 831 -15.21 -30.35 2.53
N ALA A 832 -13.99 -29.98 2.14
CA ALA A 832 -13.38 -28.69 2.49
C ALA A 832 -14.23 -27.52 1.96
N LYS A 833 -14.61 -27.58 0.68
CA LYS A 833 -15.50 -26.58 0.07
C LYS A 833 -16.88 -26.55 0.74
N LYS A 834 -17.47 -27.71 1.03
CA LYS A 834 -18.76 -27.78 1.76
C LYS A 834 -18.68 -27.14 3.14
N LEU A 835 -17.60 -27.36 3.89
CA LEU A 835 -17.39 -26.76 5.21
C LEU A 835 -17.24 -25.23 5.09
N ALA A 836 -16.44 -24.76 4.13
CA ALA A 836 -16.26 -23.33 3.86
C ALA A 836 -17.61 -22.65 3.53
N ASP A 837 -18.37 -23.21 2.59
CA ASP A 837 -19.64 -22.65 2.11
C ASP A 837 -20.75 -22.67 3.18
N ASN A 838 -20.68 -23.57 4.17
CA ASN A 838 -21.65 -23.70 5.26
C ASN A 838 -21.20 -23.05 6.58
N THR A 839 -20.02 -22.43 6.63
CA THR A 839 -19.54 -21.71 7.82
C THR A 839 -20.04 -20.27 7.80
N PHE A 840 -20.65 -19.80 8.89
CA PHE A 840 -21.19 -18.44 9.07
C PHE A 840 -20.77 -17.85 10.41
N LEU A 841 -20.51 -16.55 10.45
CA LEU A 841 -20.58 -15.80 11.71
C LEU A 841 -22.04 -15.71 12.16
N LEU A 842 -22.26 -15.46 13.46
CA LEU A 842 -23.62 -15.37 14.01
C LEU A 842 -24.47 -14.32 13.30
N SER A 843 -23.91 -13.14 13.01
CA SER A 843 -24.61 -12.06 12.29
C SER A 843 -25.01 -12.47 10.87
N GLU A 844 -24.07 -13.00 10.08
CA GLU A 844 -24.32 -13.49 8.72
C GLU A 844 -25.40 -14.58 8.70
N PHE A 845 -25.36 -15.49 9.67
CA PHE A 845 -26.37 -16.54 9.81
C PHE A 845 -27.76 -15.95 10.08
N LEU A 846 -27.88 -15.01 11.02
CA LEU A 846 -29.16 -14.38 11.35
C LEU A 846 -29.74 -13.62 10.16
N VAL A 847 -28.93 -12.83 9.45
CA VAL A 847 -29.38 -12.10 8.25
C VAL A 847 -29.85 -13.07 7.16
N LYS A 848 -29.14 -14.18 6.96
CA LYS A 848 -29.41 -15.12 5.87
C LYS A 848 -30.56 -16.09 6.16
N TYR A 849 -30.62 -16.65 7.36
CA TYR A 849 -31.53 -17.75 7.70
C TYR A 849 -32.66 -17.32 8.65
N ALA A 850 -32.54 -16.18 9.32
CA ALA A 850 -33.53 -15.66 10.25
C ALA A 850 -33.84 -14.16 10.00
N PRO A 851 -34.20 -13.74 8.77
CA PRO A 851 -34.38 -12.32 8.44
C PRO A 851 -35.48 -11.63 9.27
N GLU A 852 -36.42 -12.39 9.82
CA GLU A 852 -37.48 -11.90 10.70
C GLU A 852 -37.06 -11.77 12.18
N TYR A 853 -35.86 -12.24 12.53
CA TYR A 853 -35.33 -12.10 13.89
C TYR A 853 -35.12 -10.62 14.21
N LYS A 854 -35.71 -10.17 15.32
CA LYS A 854 -35.54 -8.80 15.83
C LYS A 854 -34.68 -8.84 17.07
N ALA A 855 -33.56 -8.12 17.02
CA ALA A 855 -32.74 -7.90 18.21
C ALA A 855 -33.59 -7.25 19.33
N PRO A 856 -33.27 -7.51 20.61
CA PRO A 856 -33.90 -6.80 21.72
C PRO A 856 -33.65 -5.28 21.59
N ALA A 857 -34.60 -4.48 22.08
CA ALA A 857 -34.45 -3.03 22.07
C ALA A 857 -33.30 -2.61 23.01
N ILE A 858 -32.40 -1.74 22.52
CA ILE A 858 -31.24 -1.26 23.26
C ILE A 858 -31.27 0.26 23.30
N ASP A 859 -31.29 0.83 24.51
CA ASP A 859 -31.38 2.27 24.78
C ASP A 859 -30.02 2.98 24.89
N ARG A 860 -28.94 2.25 24.62
CA ARG A 860 -27.55 2.75 24.71
C ARG A 860 -26.86 2.70 23.37
N LYS A 861 -26.01 3.70 23.13
CA LYS A 861 -25.09 3.70 21.99
C LYS A 861 -24.21 2.45 21.99
N ILE A 862 -23.97 1.87 20.82
CA ILE A 862 -23.12 0.71 20.59
C ILE A 862 -21.90 1.16 19.78
N VAL A 863 -20.72 0.85 20.28
CA VAL A 863 -19.44 1.11 19.59
C VAL A 863 -18.83 -0.25 19.25
N VAL A 864 -18.60 -0.49 17.97
CA VAL A 864 -18.13 -1.78 17.44
C VAL A 864 -16.66 -1.69 17.06
N HIS A 865 -15.84 -2.55 17.65
CA HIS A 865 -14.51 -2.87 17.15
C HIS A 865 -14.57 -4.13 16.29
N GLY A 866 -14.61 -3.95 14.98
CA GLY A 866 -14.61 -5.05 14.01
C GLY A 866 -13.30 -5.84 14.04
N HIS A 867 -13.39 -7.14 14.28
CA HIS A 867 -12.23 -8.02 14.37
C HIS A 867 -11.45 -8.07 13.04
N CYS A 868 -10.11 -8.09 13.10
CA CYS A 868 -9.28 -8.02 11.90
C CYS A 868 -9.56 -9.15 10.88
N HIS A 869 -9.78 -10.39 11.33
CA HIS A 869 -10.18 -11.50 10.45
C HIS A 869 -11.59 -11.36 9.87
N HIS A 870 -12.53 -10.75 10.63
CA HIS A 870 -13.89 -10.44 10.16
C HIS A 870 -13.79 -9.43 9.02
N ARG A 871 -13.07 -8.32 9.21
CA ARG A 871 -12.83 -7.30 8.18
C ARG A 871 -12.05 -7.82 6.96
N ALA A 872 -11.11 -8.73 7.17
CA ALA A 872 -10.20 -9.18 6.11
C ALA A 872 -10.82 -10.21 5.16
N THR A 873 -11.67 -11.11 5.67
CA THR A 873 -12.18 -12.26 4.88
C THR A 873 -13.69 -12.32 4.79
N MET A 874 -14.40 -11.39 5.45
CA MET A 874 -15.85 -11.38 5.59
C MET A 874 -16.34 -9.91 5.59
N SER A 875 -17.60 -9.67 5.96
CA SER A 875 -18.22 -8.34 5.88
C SER A 875 -18.85 -7.92 7.21
N MET A 876 -18.47 -6.73 7.70
CA MET A 876 -19.09 -6.11 8.89
C MET A 876 -20.55 -5.68 8.66
N LYS A 877 -21.05 -5.71 7.41
CA LYS A 877 -22.40 -5.22 7.08
C LYS A 877 -23.48 -5.95 7.88
N ASP A 878 -23.41 -7.28 7.93
CA ASP A 878 -24.44 -8.08 8.59
C ASP A 878 -24.44 -7.85 10.12
N GLU A 879 -23.27 -7.66 10.71
CA GLU A 879 -23.15 -7.32 12.14
C GLU A 879 -23.77 -5.94 12.42
N MET A 880 -23.49 -4.94 11.59
CA MET A 880 -24.08 -3.61 11.72
C MET A 880 -25.59 -3.63 11.48
N THR A 881 -26.10 -4.44 10.54
CA THR A 881 -27.53 -4.61 10.29
C THR A 881 -28.25 -5.22 11.49
N VAL A 882 -27.69 -6.31 12.05
CA VAL A 882 -28.29 -6.99 13.21
C VAL A 882 -28.27 -6.07 14.43
N LEU A 883 -27.17 -5.38 14.72
CA LEU A 883 -27.08 -4.42 15.82
C LEU A 883 -28.03 -3.24 15.61
N GLY A 884 -28.11 -2.69 14.40
CA GLY A 884 -29.01 -1.58 14.08
C GLY A 884 -30.48 -1.92 14.25
N SER A 885 -30.87 -3.19 14.07
CA SER A 885 -32.25 -3.65 14.31
C SER A 885 -32.73 -3.52 15.76
N SER A 886 -31.81 -3.31 16.72
CA SER A 886 -32.13 -3.04 18.13
C SER A 886 -32.65 -1.63 18.39
N GLY A 887 -32.58 -0.73 17.40
CA GLY A 887 -32.91 0.69 17.57
C GLY A 887 -31.80 1.54 18.20
N ALA A 888 -30.66 0.94 18.58
CA ALA A 888 -29.51 1.68 19.09
C ALA A 888 -28.78 2.48 18.00
N GLU A 889 -28.13 3.57 18.40
CA GLU A 889 -27.09 4.21 17.59
C GLU A 889 -25.86 3.29 17.55
N VAL A 890 -25.46 2.82 16.37
CA VAL A 890 -24.32 1.91 16.20
C VAL A 890 -23.21 2.58 15.41
N GLU A 891 -22.02 2.63 15.99
CA GLU A 891 -20.81 3.22 15.40
C GLU A 891 -19.73 2.15 15.18
N LEU A 892 -19.28 1.97 13.94
CA LEU A 892 -18.16 1.08 13.62
C LEU A 892 -16.84 1.86 13.62
N LEU A 893 -15.93 1.52 14.54
CA LEU A 893 -14.63 2.19 14.63
C LEU A 893 -13.68 1.75 13.51
N ASP A 894 -13.07 2.69 12.78
CA ASP A 894 -11.89 2.40 11.94
C ASP A 894 -10.61 2.31 12.77
N SER A 895 -10.59 1.31 13.66
CA SER A 895 -9.52 1.10 14.63
C SER A 895 -8.43 0.15 14.14
N GLY A 896 -8.55 -0.40 12.93
CA GLY A 896 -7.65 -1.41 12.40
C GLY A 896 -7.54 -2.64 13.31
N CYS A 897 -6.31 -2.96 13.73
CA CYS A 897 -6.04 -4.08 14.64
C CYS A 897 -6.06 -3.62 16.11
N CYS A 898 -6.64 -4.42 17.01
CA CYS A 898 -6.56 -4.19 18.46
C CYS A 898 -5.14 -4.27 19.03
N GLY A 899 -4.18 -4.84 18.30
CA GLY A 899 -2.80 -5.04 18.75
C GLY A 899 -2.54 -6.36 19.49
N MET A 900 -3.57 -7.11 19.91
CA MET A 900 -3.37 -8.38 20.62
C MET A 900 -3.07 -9.57 19.70
N ALA A 901 -3.86 -9.76 18.63
CA ALA A 901 -3.67 -10.82 17.63
C ALA A 901 -3.21 -12.19 18.17
N GLY A 902 -3.95 -12.74 19.15
CA GLY A 902 -3.63 -14.03 19.76
C GLY A 902 -2.34 -13.98 20.59
N PRO A 903 -1.37 -14.90 20.37
CA PRO A 903 -0.15 -14.94 21.17
C PRO A 903 0.74 -13.70 20.98
N PHE A 904 0.63 -13.00 19.84
CA PHE A 904 1.46 -11.84 19.51
C PHE A 904 1.52 -10.81 20.64
N GLY A 905 0.37 -10.37 21.15
CA GLY A 905 0.28 -9.35 22.19
C GLY A 905 0.69 -9.85 23.57
N PHE A 906 0.82 -11.16 23.76
CA PHE A 906 1.31 -11.76 25.00
C PHE A 906 2.82 -11.88 25.05
N GLU A 907 3.51 -11.96 23.91
CA GLU A 907 4.96 -12.10 23.85
C GLU A 907 5.67 -10.84 24.41
N ALA A 908 6.73 -11.04 25.20
CA ALA A 908 7.46 -9.95 25.84
C ALA A 908 8.02 -8.92 24.84
N ASP A 909 8.64 -9.39 23.76
CA ASP A 909 9.31 -8.52 22.77
C ASP A 909 8.31 -7.77 21.87
N LYS A 910 7.03 -8.15 21.89
CA LYS A 910 5.97 -7.58 21.04
C LYS A 910 4.99 -6.73 21.82
N TYR A 911 5.14 -6.67 23.16
CA TYR A 911 4.22 -5.95 24.03
C TYR A 911 4.13 -4.47 23.69
N GLU A 912 5.25 -3.78 23.46
CA GLU A 912 5.25 -2.35 23.13
C GLU A 912 4.50 -2.09 21.81
N VAL A 913 4.79 -2.85 20.76
CA VAL A 913 4.08 -2.76 19.47
C VAL A 913 2.59 -3.06 19.65
N SER A 914 2.23 -4.06 20.45
CA SER A 914 0.85 -4.39 20.79
C SER A 914 0.11 -3.21 21.44
N GLN A 915 0.77 -2.50 22.37
CA GLN A 915 0.20 -1.33 23.04
C GLN A 915 0.11 -0.13 22.09
N THR A 916 1.15 0.16 21.32
CA THR A 916 1.13 1.22 20.30
C THR A 916 -0.07 1.04 19.36
N LEU A 917 -0.31 -0.19 18.90
CA LEU A 917 -1.46 -0.49 18.03
C LEU A 917 -2.81 -0.21 18.69
N ALA A 918 -2.97 -0.63 19.94
CA ALA A 918 -4.19 -0.44 20.69
C ALA A 918 -4.46 1.05 20.99
N GLU A 919 -3.40 1.82 21.21
CA GLU A 919 -3.43 3.25 21.50
C GLU A 919 -3.65 4.15 20.28
N ARG A 920 -3.60 3.61 19.06
CA ARG A 920 -3.87 4.40 17.85
C ARG A 920 -5.31 4.89 17.79
N VAL A 921 -6.28 4.00 18.06
CA VAL A 921 -7.72 4.32 17.95
C VAL A 921 -8.55 3.60 19.00
N LEU A 922 -8.39 2.28 19.15
CA LEU A 922 -9.29 1.46 19.96
C LEU A 922 -9.37 1.90 21.43
N LEU A 923 -8.24 1.94 22.14
CA LEU A 923 -8.21 2.29 23.56
C LEU A 923 -8.60 3.76 23.82
N PRO A 924 -8.15 4.74 23.02
CA PRO A 924 -8.67 6.12 23.11
C PRO A 924 -10.19 6.18 23.01
N GLU A 925 -10.79 5.51 22.03
CA GLU A 925 -12.24 5.50 21.82
C GLU A 925 -13.00 4.79 22.95
N VAL A 926 -12.48 3.66 23.44
CA VAL A 926 -13.03 2.96 24.61
C VAL A 926 -13.05 3.86 25.85
N ARG A 927 -12.00 4.67 26.08
CA ARG A 927 -11.93 5.62 27.19
C ARG A 927 -12.87 6.82 27.00
N ARG A 928 -13.03 7.30 25.76
CA ARG A 928 -13.92 8.41 25.40
C ARG A 928 -15.40 8.05 25.59
N GLN A 929 -15.79 6.86 25.17
CA GLN A 929 -17.19 6.42 25.08
C GLN A 929 -17.71 5.77 26.38
N LYS A 930 -17.74 6.52 27.49
CA LYS A 930 -17.99 6.00 28.86
C LYS A 930 -19.30 5.24 29.04
N GLU A 931 -20.36 5.66 28.36
CA GLU A 931 -21.71 5.10 28.52
C GLU A 931 -22.10 4.11 27.41
N ALA A 932 -21.29 3.99 26.34
CA ALA A 932 -21.59 3.08 25.25
C ALA A 932 -21.41 1.59 25.64
N LEU A 933 -22.09 0.70 24.93
CA LEU A 933 -21.75 -0.72 24.90
C LEU A 933 -20.62 -0.94 23.90
N ILE A 934 -19.57 -1.65 24.31
CA ILE A 934 -18.41 -1.92 23.43
C ILE A 934 -18.55 -3.34 22.92
N VAL A 935 -18.68 -3.49 21.60
CA VAL A 935 -18.84 -4.79 20.94
C VAL A 935 -17.53 -5.19 20.26
N SER A 936 -17.09 -6.41 20.52
CA SER A 936 -16.01 -7.06 19.79
C SER A 936 -16.12 -8.58 19.93
N ASP A 937 -16.25 -9.25 18.79
CA ASP A 937 -16.46 -10.71 18.76
C ASP A 937 -15.18 -11.51 19.09
N GLY A 938 -14.01 -10.96 18.75
CA GLY A 938 -12.74 -11.66 18.96
C GLY A 938 -12.33 -11.72 20.44
N PHE A 939 -11.94 -12.91 20.91
CA PHE A 939 -11.40 -13.12 22.25
C PHE A 939 -10.21 -12.18 22.54
N SER A 940 -9.24 -12.13 21.63
CA SER A 940 -8.02 -11.32 21.81
C SER A 940 -8.31 -9.83 21.92
N CYS A 941 -9.29 -9.32 21.16
CA CYS A 941 -9.70 -7.93 21.24
C CYS A 941 -10.34 -7.60 22.59
N ARG A 942 -11.23 -8.49 23.09
CA ARG A 942 -11.84 -8.33 24.41
C ARG A 942 -10.81 -8.36 25.53
N GLU A 943 -9.80 -9.24 25.45
CA GLU A 943 -8.68 -9.27 26.40
C GLU A 943 -7.85 -7.99 26.35
N GLN A 944 -7.58 -7.44 25.15
CA GLN A 944 -6.86 -6.16 25.05
C GLN A 944 -7.60 -5.02 25.73
N ILE A 945 -8.91 -4.94 25.54
CA ILE A 945 -9.76 -3.92 26.18
C ILE A 945 -9.76 -4.12 27.70
N ALA A 946 -9.99 -5.35 28.18
CA ALA A 946 -10.12 -5.65 29.60
C ALA A 946 -8.81 -5.49 30.39
N GLN A 947 -7.65 -5.72 29.76
CA GLN A 947 -6.35 -5.59 30.43
C GLN A 947 -5.81 -4.15 30.43
N ASN A 948 -6.32 -3.26 29.56
CA ASN A 948 -5.83 -1.88 29.41
C ASN A 948 -6.91 -0.82 29.70
N SER A 949 -8.08 -1.22 30.19
CA SER A 949 -9.15 -0.30 30.57
C SER A 949 -10.03 -0.89 31.67
N GLU A 950 -10.79 -0.04 32.36
CA GLU A 950 -11.83 -0.47 33.32
C GLU A 950 -13.09 -1.00 32.61
N ARG A 951 -13.11 -0.99 31.27
CA ARG A 951 -14.23 -1.37 30.44
C ARG A 951 -14.08 -2.81 29.98
N ARG A 952 -15.20 -3.42 29.61
CA ARG A 952 -15.26 -4.77 29.05
C ARG A 952 -15.88 -4.72 27.66
N GLY A 953 -15.23 -5.38 26.70
CA GLY A 953 -15.85 -5.71 25.42
C GLY A 953 -16.81 -6.89 25.55
N LEU A 954 -17.95 -6.80 24.86
CA LEU A 954 -18.98 -7.83 24.79
C LEU A 954 -19.00 -8.43 23.38
N HIS A 955 -19.32 -9.71 23.27
CA HIS A 955 -19.57 -10.34 21.98
C HIS A 955 -20.99 -9.99 21.49
N LEU A 956 -21.23 -9.94 20.18
CA LEU A 956 -22.55 -9.68 19.59
C LEU A 956 -23.65 -10.53 20.24
N ALA A 957 -23.44 -11.84 20.34
CA ALA A 957 -24.34 -12.77 21.03
C ALA A 957 -24.75 -12.32 22.45
N GLU A 958 -23.83 -11.79 23.26
CA GLU A 958 -24.13 -11.32 24.63
C GLU A 958 -25.05 -10.10 24.61
N ILE A 959 -24.91 -9.24 23.59
CA ILE A 959 -25.79 -8.09 23.37
C ILE A 959 -27.20 -8.55 22.99
N LEU A 960 -27.29 -9.50 22.06
CA LEU A 960 -28.57 -9.99 21.53
C LEU A 960 -29.34 -10.88 22.52
N ALA A 961 -28.65 -11.55 23.45
CA ALA A 961 -29.28 -12.33 24.51
C ALA A 961 -29.74 -11.48 25.71
N GLY A 962 -29.34 -10.20 25.78
CA GLY A 962 -29.72 -9.27 26.84
C GLY A 962 -31.24 -9.14 26.98
N LYS A 963 -31.76 -9.31 28.21
CA LYS A 963 -33.20 -9.40 28.50
C LYS A 963 -34.01 -8.26 27.88
N LYS A 964 -35.13 -8.62 27.23
CA LYS A 964 -36.30 -7.74 27.11
C LYS A 964 -36.59 -7.18 28.51
N SER A 965 -36.37 -5.88 28.71
CA SER A 965 -36.85 -5.15 29.89
C SER A 965 -38.35 -5.34 30.03
#